data_AF-A0A6L7SZZ5-F1
#
_entry.id   AF-A0A6L7SZZ5-F1
#
_cell.length_a   1.000
_cell.length_b   1.000
_cell.length_c   1.000
_cell.angle_alpha   90.00
_cell.angle_beta   90.00
_cell.angle_gamma   90.00
#
_symmetry.space_group_name_H-M   'P 1'
#
loop_
_entity.id
_entity.type
_entity.pdbx_description
1 polymer ?
#
loop_
_entity_poly.entity_id
_entity_poly.type
_entity_poly.pdbx_seq_one_letter_code
_entity_poly.pdbx_strand_id
1 'polypeptide(L)'
;MLYLALLLSIGLWSRFAEAITWDFDDGTTQGWAAKEGAAAGGSAEFNLFPGQVKDGVWTIDVSPSVAGKKYPTPLVQVVSPTIGYDSGLFDRVRVRLRTVHHRPTVGAFLLSWTNEYNRTVPGHDPADLFGDRFSLIGQAGFVYTTEWQEVEITLPESDGEVAPSDREVWEGLLRDIRLSFSLDWGERNVPRSAAEVVGWLEIDWIELTGVEELLLGELAPPSVEYFHFEGAKLFAPPVFSPIAPGLGGSGVLTDLDADGDLDLFSIWNGRGPGSDNPFVNGWVMALNDGQGTFEKVHTEEIGWMTYLNVRSGDLTGDGQDEIVFATSDIAVWSIEPDLQIEVLTQLPDRRLVGLMDWDGDGEIELFSYHTVAAGRALEVWEVEHGEWTATPLVVAENHAPSRIGDFTGDGGLEVLWEQLSSEDNTWIVMDLEAAPGEGDPLLEADIRNMPFARPLQVGDFDDDGQMDLLTAVEHNLFEGTKGLLLWRGQSTGGVEKTVLYDDRLFVRSRVVVRDLNGDGVDDWTFVGGDRASGLGVFVEWGGGANPAKEVERHRLAGEGSQVLPGDVDGDGDLDLVVFNRILGGVQVLKSSVGEQRTAVLTPEVARPAQHRLGDSYPNPFNPAVVIPLELATDAAEVSLRVYDVLGRRVRQVWQGPLGAGTHRFTWDGRNEQGKEVAAGVYLYQVEVDGRVEAKKTTKLP
;
A
#
# COMPACT_ATOMS: atom_id res chain seq x y z
N MET A 1 -47.00 14.00 29.30
CA MET A 1 -45.70 13.60 29.90
C MET A 1 -45.30 12.17 29.54
N LEU A 2 -46.20 11.18 29.54
CA LEU A 2 -45.88 9.82 29.05
C LEU A 2 -45.44 9.77 27.57
N TYR A 3 -46.00 10.63 26.71
CA TYR A 3 -45.64 10.70 25.28
C TYR A 3 -44.25 11.28 25.02
N LEU A 4 -43.73 12.11 25.93
CA LEU A 4 -42.38 12.67 25.83
C LEU A 4 -41.33 11.65 26.32
N ALA A 5 -41.70 10.78 27.25
CA ALA A 5 -40.86 9.67 27.70
C ALA A 5 -40.69 8.58 26.63
N LEU A 6 -41.71 8.36 25.78
CA LEU A 6 -41.62 7.42 24.65
C LEU A 6 -40.81 7.98 23.45
N LEU A 7 -40.71 9.32 23.34
CA LEU A 7 -39.83 9.97 22.35
C LEU A 7 -38.39 10.08 22.86
N LEU A 8 -38.18 10.15 24.18
CA LEU A 8 -36.86 10.02 24.80
C LEU A 8 -36.33 8.57 24.80
N SER A 9 -37.19 7.55 24.70
CA SER A 9 -36.75 6.17 24.44
C SER A 9 -36.26 5.95 23.00
N ILE A 10 -36.47 6.90 22.08
CA ILE A 10 -35.83 6.93 20.75
C ILE A 10 -34.51 7.74 20.80
N GLY A 11 -34.30 8.55 21.84
CA GLY A 11 -33.18 9.49 21.91
C GLY A 11 -31.89 8.96 22.55
N LEU A 12 -31.88 7.71 23.03
CA LEU A 12 -30.74 7.16 23.81
C LEU A 12 -30.37 5.71 23.44
N TRP A 13 -31.02 5.09 22.46
CA TRP A 13 -30.77 3.70 22.04
C TRP A 13 -30.83 3.59 20.51
N SER A 14 -29.69 3.25 19.92
CA SER A 14 -29.40 2.66 18.60
C SER A 14 -28.19 3.37 17.98
N ARG A 15 -26.99 3.09 18.51
CA ARG A 15 -25.80 3.22 17.67
C ARG A 15 -25.94 2.10 16.64
N PHE A 16 -25.89 2.47 15.37
CA PHE A 16 -26.34 1.69 14.21
C PHE A 16 -25.80 0.25 14.20
N ALA A 17 -26.65 -0.71 13.83
CA ALA A 17 -26.36 -2.14 13.76
C ALA A 17 -26.63 -2.65 12.34
N GLU A 18 -25.61 -3.26 11.72
CA GLU A 18 -25.55 -3.47 10.27
C GLU A 18 -24.62 -4.67 9.94
N ALA A 19 -25.01 -5.52 8.98
CA ALA A 19 -24.24 -6.70 8.57
C ALA A 19 -23.39 -6.44 7.31
N ILE A 20 -22.23 -7.09 7.17
CA ILE A 20 -21.42 -7.08 5.93
C ILE A 20 -21.38 -8.50 5.34
N THR A 21 -21.82 -8.70 4.08
CA THR A 21 -21.78 -10.01 3.41
C THR A 21 -20.90 -10.03 2.17
N TRP A 22 -19.99 -10.99 2.09
CA TRP A 22 -19.23 -11.34 0.88
C TRP A 22 -19.82 -12.61 0.26
N ASP A 23 -20.35 -12.54 -0.96
CA ASP A 23 -21.13 -13.61 -1.64
C ASP A 23 -20.50 -14.14 -2.96
N PHE A 24 -19.33 -13.62 -3.35
CA PHE A 24 -18.51 -14.05 -4.51
C PHE A 24 -19.23 -14.20 -5.88
N ASP A 25 -20.46 -13.69 -6.01
CA ASP A 25 -21.29 -13.80 -7.22
C ASP A 25 -20.69 -13.08 -8.45
N ASP A 26 -19.77 -12.14 -8.20
CA ASP A 26 -19.02 -11.41 -9.22
C ASP A 26 -17.87 -12.23 -9.87
N GLY A 27 -17.70 -13.49 -9.45
CA GLY A 27 -16.68 -14.39 -9.96
C GLY A 27 -15.29 -14.14 -9.35
N THR A 28 -15.22 -13.37 -8.26
CA THR A 28 -13.97 -13.01 -7.62
C THR A 28 -14.00 -13.30 -6.13
N THR A 29 -12.83 -13.39 -5.50
CA THR A 29 -12.75 -13.60 -4.05
C THR A 29 -13.05 -12.32 -3.25
N GLN A 30 -13.47 -11.22 -3.90
CA GLN A 30 -13.73 -9.93 -3.24
C GLN A 30 -12.60 -9.48 -2.28
N GLY A 31 -11.35 -9.77 -2.65
CA GLY A 31 -10.15 -9.43 -1.88
C GLY A 31 -9.69 -10.47 -0.85
N TRP A 32 -10.44 -11.55 -0.65
CA TRP A 32 -10.03 -12.66 0.22
C TRP A 32 -8.88 -13.49 -0.37
N ALA A 33 -8.01 -13.99 0.50
CA ALA A 33 -6.89 -14.87 0.16
C ALA A 33 -6.85 -16.11 1.06
N ALA A 34 -6.32 -17.24 0.56
CA ALA A 34 -6.21 -18.51 1.29
C ALA A 34 -4.77 -19.03 1.35
N LYS A 35 -4.42 -19.70 2.46
CA LYS A 35 -3.09 -20.32 2.66
C LYS A 35 -3.15 -21.51 3.61
N GLU A 36 -2.10 -22.33 3.64
CA GLU A 36 -1.92 -23.35 4.68
C GLU A 36 -1.80 -22.71 6.08
N GLY A 37 -2.60 -23.20 7.03
CA GLY A 37 -2.56 -22.75 8.42
C GLY A 37 -1.63 -23.61 9.29
N ALA A 38 -1.23 -23.09 10.46
CA ALA A 38 -0.39 -23.81 11.42
C ALA A 38 -1.22 -24.33 12.61
N ALA A 39 -1.10 -25.62 12.94
CA ALA A 39 -1.74 -26.20 14.11
C ALA A 39 -0.90 -25.86 15.35
N ALA A 40 -1.31 -24.84 16.12
CA ALA A 40 -0.86 -24.51 17.49
C ALA A 40 0.55 -25.03 17.90
N GLY A 41 1.59 -24.67 17.13
CA GLY A 41 3.00 -24.95 17.47
C GLY A 41 3.87 -25.69 16.44
N GLY A 42 3.47 -25.88 15.18
CA GLY A 42 4.28 -26.56 14.17
C GLY A 42 4.43 -25.78 12.85
N SER A 43 5.67 -25.69 12.35
CA SER A 43 6.16 -25.20 11.05
C SER A 43 5.13 -24.66 10.05
N ALA A 44 5.10 -23.34 9.87
CA ALA A 44 4.50 -22.69 8.70
C ALA A 44 5.40 -22.92 7.48
N GLU A 45 5.23 -24.03 6.75
CA GLU A 45 5.56 -23.89 5.32
C GLU A 45 4.30 -23.38 4.66
N PHE A 46 4.51 -22.48 3.73
CA PHE A 46 3.48 -21.66 3.14
C PHE A 46 3.11 -22.37 1.85
N ASN A 47 2.24 -23.37 1.94
CA ASN A 47 1.61 -23.86 0.73
C ASN A 47 0.45 -22.93 0.41
N LEU A 48 0.52 -22.38 -0.79
CA LEU A 48 -0.59 -21.65 -1.35
C LEU A 48 -1.65 -22.63 -1.79
N PHE A 49 -2.88 -22.31 -1.43
CA PHE A 49 -4.02 -23.01 -1.95
C PHE A 49 -4.58 -22.16 -3.09
N PRO A 50 -4.41 -22.57 -4.37
CA PRO A 50 -5.03 -21.87 -5.47
C PRO A 50 -6.55 -21.89 -5.27
N GLY A 51 -7.10 -20.73 -4.94
CA GLY A 51 -8.52 -20.52 -4.79
C GLY A 51 -9.13 -20.08 -6.12
N GLN A 52 -10.21 -20.70 -6.57
CA GLN A 52 -10.96 -20.26 -7.75
C GLN A 52 -12.40 -19.96 -7.37
N VAL A 53 -12.95 -18.87 -7.90
CA VAL A 53 -14.38 -18.58 -7.76
C VAL A 53 -15.08 -19.03 -9.03
N LYS A 54 -16.08 -19.89 -8.85
CA LYS A 54 -16.90 -20.40 -9.94
C LYS A 54 -18.34 -20.48 -9.48
N ASP A 55 -19.25 -19.91 -10.28
CA ASP A 55 -20.69 -19.93 -10.01
C ASP A 55 -21.02 -19.39 -8.59
N GLY A 56 -20.35 -18.32 -8.15
CA GLY A 56 -20.53 -17.71 -6.83
C GLY A 56 -19.83 -18.44 -5.67
N VAL A 57 -19.09 -19.53 -5.94
CA VAL A 57 -18.46 -20.33 -4.88
C VAL A 57 -16.95 -20.25 -4.93
N TRP A 58 -16.33 -19.88 -3.81
CA TRP A 58 -14.88 -19.91 -3.65
C TRP A 58 -14.40 -21.31 -3.26
N THR A 59 -13.67 -21.96 -4.19
CA THR A 59 -13.15 -23.32 -4.05
C THR A 59 -11.66 -23.27 -3.79
N ILE A 60 -11.22 -23.87 -2.68
CA ILE A 60 -9.84 -23.83 -2.18
C ILE A 60 -9.33 -25.28 -2.10
N ASP A 61 -8.25 -25.60 -2.84
CA ASP A 61 -7.55 -26.90 -2.68
C ASP A 61 -6.97 -26.94 -1.26
N VAL A 62 -7.21 -27.99 -0.49
CA VAL A 62 -6.65 -28.11 0.88
C VAL A 62 -5.87 -29.41 1.04
N SER A 63 -5.55 -30.06 -0.08
CA SER A 63 -4.72 -31.24 -0.13
C SER A 63 -3.35 -30.93 0.49
N PRO A 64 -2.85 -31.73 1.45
CA PRO A 64 -1.54 -31.49 2.06
C PRO A 64 -0.46 -31.48 0.98
N SER A 65 0.45 -30.51 1.00
CA SER A 65 1.60 -30.57 0.09
C SER A 65 2.52 -31.71 0.54
N VAL A 66 2.71 -32.68 -0.35
CA VAL A 66 3.44 -33.91 -0.01
C VAL A 66 4.91 -33.72 -0.33
N ALA A 67 5.71 -33.33 0.66
CA ALA A 67 7.12 -33.74 0.80
C ALA A 67 7.63 -33.50 2.23
N GLY A 68 7.99 -34.57 2.95
CA GLY A 68 8.88 -34.49 4.13
C GLY A 68 8.31 -34.02 5.48
N LYS A 69 7.06 -33.58 5.58
CA LYS A 69 6.50 -33.02 6.82
C LYS A 69 5.88 -34.01 7.81
N LYS A 70 5.99 -33.64 9.08
CA LYS A 70 5.57 -34.38 10.29
C LYS A 70 4.05 -34.31 10.58
N TYR A 71 3.27 -33.53 9.83
CA TYR A 71 1.83 -33.30 10.06
C TYR A 71 1.01 -33.37 8.76
N PRO A 72 0.24 -34.44 8.51
CA PRO A 72 -0.54 -34.63 7.27
C PRO A 72 -1.98 -34.07 7.33
N THR A 73 -2.27 -33.08 8.17
CA THR A 73 -3.64 -32.60 8.41
C THR A 73 -3.97 -31.38 7.54
N PRO A 74 -5.07 -31.40 6.75
CA PRO A 74 -5.52 -30.28 5.94
C PRO A 74 -5.96 -29.13 6.86
N LEU A 75 -5.18 -28.06 6.85
CA LEU A 75 -5.43 -26.87 7.64
C LEU A 75 -5.28 -25.65 6.72
N VAL A 76 -6.35 -24.88 6.61
CA VAL A 76 -6.40 -23.69 5.76
C VAL A 76 -6.76 -22.46 6.58
N GLN A 77 -6.14 -21.33 6.27
CA GLN A 77 -6.51 -20.02 6.79
C GLN A 77 -6.93 -19.14 5.63
N VAL A 78 -8.12 -18.53 5.72
CA VAL A 78 -8.56 -17.46 4.82
C VAL A 78 -8.50 -16.12 5.53
N VAL A 79 -8.08 -15.09 4.81
CA VAL A 79 -7.81 -13.75 5.34
C VAL A 79 -8.60 -12.73 4.52
N SER A 80 -9.30 -11.83 5.20
CA SER A 80 -10.12 -10.79 4.58
C SER A 80 -9.28 -9.65 4.00
N PRO A 81 -9.86 -8.84 3.10
CA PRO A 81 -9.33 -7.50 2.80
C PRO A 81 -9.41 -6.58 4.03
N THR A 82 -8.91 -5.35 3.88
CA THR A 82 -9.10 -4.31 4.90
C THR A 82 -10.59 -3.99 5.03
N ILE A 83 -11.16 -4.09 6.23
CA ILE A 83 -12.61 -3.87 6.45
C ILE A 83 -12.90 -2.39 6.73
N GLY A 84 -12.09 -1.72 7.55
CA GLY A 84 -12.17 -0.26 7.73
C GLY A 84 -13.39 0.27 8.52
N TYR A 85 -14.19 -0.62 9.08
CA TYR A 85 -15.25 -0.30 10.04
C TYR A 85 -14.74 -0.43 11.48
N ASP A 86 -15.41 0.20 12.44
CA ASP A 86 -15.11 -0.05 13.85
C ASP A 86 -15.48 -1.49 14.20
N SER A 87 -14.50 -2.24 14.73
CA SER A 87 -14.69 -3.65 15.12
C SER A 87 -15.76 -3.83 16.18
N GLY A 88 -16.01 -2.82 17.04
CA GLY A 88 -17.07 -2.86 18.05
C GLY A 88 -18.50 -2.82 17.50
N LEU A 89 -18.67 -2.74 16.17
CA LEU A 89 -19.99 -2.85 15.53
C LEU A 89 -20.45 -4.31 15.34
N PHE A 90 -19.54 -5.27 15.46
CA PHE A 90 -19.77 -6.66 15.09
C PHE A 90 -19.55 -7.59 16.28
N ASP A 91 -20.49 -8.50 16.51
CA ASP A 91 -20.49 -9.49 17.59
C ASP A 91 -20.44 -10.93 17.08
N ARG A 92 -20.53 -11.16 15.77
CA ARG A 92 -20.65 -12.49 15.17
C ARG A 92 -19.98 -12.54 13.80
N VAL A 93 -19.33 -13.67 13.50
CA VAL A 93 -18.90 -14.04 12.15
C VAL A 93 -19.67 -15.27 11.73
N ARG A 94 -20.34 -15.19 10.58
CA ARG A 94 -21.04 -16.32 9.95
C ARG A 94 -20.33 -16.69 8.66
N VAL A 95 -20.25 -17.99 8.40
CA VAL A 95 -19.61 -18.52 7.19
C VAL A 95 -20.45 -19.68 6.69
N ARG A 96 -20.80 -19.66 5.41
CA ARG A 96 -21.40 -20.82 4.75
C ARG A 96 -20.36 -21.57 3.94
N LEU A 97 -20.11 -22.81 4.35
CA LEU A 97 -19.02 -23.63 3.81
C LEU A 97 -19.41 -25.10 3.65
N ARG A 98 -18.61 -25.85 2.89
CA ARG A 98 -18.61 -27.32 2.89
C ARG A 98 -17.23 -27.86 2.53
N THR A 99 -17.02 -29.14 2.81
CA THR A 99 -15.82 -29.86 2.36
C THR A 99 -16.15 -30.78 1.20
N VAL A 100 -15.28 -30.85 0.20
CA VAL A 100 -15.38 -31.87 -0.85
C VAL A 100 -14.57 -33.09 -0.39
N HIS A 101 -15.28 -34.04 0.20
CA HIS A 101 -14.72 -35.30 0.71
C HIS A 101 -15.73 -36.44 0.55
N HIS A 102 -15.31 -37.70 0.75
CA HIS A 102 -16.21 -38.86 0.68
C HIS A 102 -16.98 -39.13 2.00
N ARG A 103 -16.64 -38.41 3.08
CA ARG A 103 -17.29 -38.56 4.40
C ARG A 103 -17.16 -37.28 5.24
N PRO A 104 -18.06 -37.07 6.23
CA PRO A 104 -17.85 -36.05 7.24
C PRO A 104 -16.54 -36.24 8.01
N THR A 105 -15.89 -35.14 8.35
CA THR A 105 -14.57 -35.14 9.00
C THR A 105 -14.58 -34.25 10.24
N VAL A 106 -13.98 -34.74 11.31
CA VAL A 106 -13.87 -34.00 12.58
C VAL A 106 -12.65 -33.10 12.53
N GLY A 107 -12.86 -31.83 12.83
CA GLY A 107 -11.86 -30.78 12.74
C GLY A 107 -11.99 -29.74 13.85
N ALA A 108 -11.49 -28.53 13.59
CA ALA A 108 -11.68 -27.36 14.41
C ALA A 108 -11.73 -26.10 13.55
N PHE A 109 -12.45 -25.10 14.03
CA PHE A 109 -12.56 -23.79 13.40
C PHE A 109 -12.07 -22.70 14.37
N LEU A 110 -11.31 -21.72 13.88
CA LEU A 110 -10.71 -20.64 14.66
C LEU A 110 -10.98 -19.29 13.98
N LEU A 111 -11.29 -18.27 14.78
CA LEU A 111 -11.36 -16.89 14.34
C LEU A 111 -10.31 -16.06 15.07
N SER A 112 -9.62 -15.21 14.31
CA SER A 112 -8.81 -14.11 14.85
C SER A 112 -9.03 -12.86 14.03
N TRP A 113 -8.89 -11.68 14.62
CA TRP A 113 -8.93 -10.43 13.85
C TRP A 113 -7.89 -9.41 14.34
N THR A 114 -7.64 -8.39 13.53
CA THR A 114 -6.68 -7.31 13.82
C THR A 114 -7.37 -5.95 13.71
N ASN A 115 -7.02 -5.01 14.58
CA ASN A 115 -7.48 -3.62 14.56
C ASN A 115 -6.28 -2.68 14.76
N GLU A 116 -6.53 -1.38 14.86
CA GLU A 116 -5.47 -0.38 15.00
C GLU A 116 -4.72 -0.42 16.35
N TYR A 117 -5.29 -1.06 17.39
CA TYR A 117 -4.72 -1.09 18.74
C TYR A 117 -3.99 -2.40 19.06
N ASN A 118 -4.38 -3.52 18.46
CA ASN A 118 -3.77 -4.82 18.75
C ASN A 118 -2.47 -5.09 17.99
N ARG A 119 -1.95 -4.15 17.19
CA ARG A 119 -0.74 -4.39 16.39
C ARG A 119 0.57 -4.30 17.18
N THR A 120 0.57 -3.67 18.36
CA THR A 120 1.72 -3.52 19.25
C THR A 120 1.25 -2.85 20.54
N VAL A 121 1.01 -3.62 21.59
CA VAL A 121 0.98 -3.04 22.94
C VAL A 121 2.45 -2.89 23.38
N PRO A 122 2.95 -1.68 23.70
CA PRO A 122 4.33 -1.53 24.16
C PRO A 122 4.57 -2.41 25.40
N GLY A 123 5.41 -3.43 25.26
CA GLY A 123 5.75 -4.38 26.34
C GLY A 123 5.18 -5.80 26.22
N HIS A 124 4.49 -6.15 25.13
CA HIS A 124 4.15 -7.55 24.81
C HIS A 124 5.22 -8.25 23.97
N ASP A 125 5.42 -9.54 24.24
CA ASP A 125 6.42 -10.40 23.61
C ASP A 125 5.95 -10.74 22.18
N PRO A 126 6.74 -10.43 21.12
CA PRO A 126 6.45 -10.83 19.75
C PRO A 126 6.20 -12.35 19.60
N ALA A 127 6.67 -13.16 20.58
CA ALA A 127 6.46 -14.59 20.66
C ALA A 127 5.07 -15.09 20.95
N ASP A 128 4.18 -14.20 21.35
CA ASP A 128 2.80 -14.56 21.58
C ASP A 128 1.98 -14.44 20.28
N LEU A 129 2.00 -15.51 19.47
CA LEU A 129 1.16 -15.63 18.25
C LEU A 129 -0.36 -15.45 18.54
N PHE A 130 -0.74 -15.47 19.82
CA PHE A 130 -2.08 -15.21 20.34
C PHE A 130 -2.20 -13.87 21.11
N GLY A 131 -1.10 -13.22 21.46
CA GLY A 131 -1.10 -12.00 22.31
C GLY A 131 -1.34 -10.69 21.54
N ASP A 132 -0.95 -10.63 20.26
CA ASP A 132 -1.14 -9.44 19.40
C ASP A 132 -2.46 -9.47 18.61
N ARG A 133 -3.34 -10.44 18.89
CA ARG A 133 -4.61 -10.59 18.18
C ARG A 133 -5.67 -11.07 19.13
N PHE A 134 -6.83 -10.43 19.06
CA PHE A 134 -8.00 -11.07 19.63
C PHE A 134 -8.26 -12.38 18.87
N SER A 135 -8.15 -13.50 19.59
CA SER A 135 -8.22 -14.85 19.03
C SER A 135 -9.19 -15.67 19.86
N LEU A 136 -10.21 -16.23 19.20
CA LEU A 136 -11.14 -17.15 19.82
C LEU A 136 -10.93 -18.54 19.25
N ILE A 137 -10.66 -19.49 20.15
CA ILE A 137 -10.83 -20.91 19.84
C ILE A 137 -12.30 -21.13 19.53
N GLY A 138 -12.64 -21.35 18.26
CA GLY A 138 -13.96 -21.82 17.89
C GLY A 138 -14.19 -23.27 18.33
N GLN A 139 -15.21 -23.93 17.78
CA GLN A 139 -15.61 -25.27 18.23
C GLN A 139 -14.55 -26.34 17.91
N ALA A 140 -13.74 -26.73 18.89
CA ALA A 140 -12.92 -27.94 18.80
C ALA A 140 -13.82 -29.18 18.66
N GLY A 141 -13.56 -30.03 17.66
CA GLY A 141 -14.41 -31.18 17.34
C GLY A 141 -15.57 -30.86 16.38
N PHE A 142 -15.52 -29.71 15.69
CA PHE A 142 -16.48 -29.37 14.64
C PHE A 142 -16.50 -30.45 13.54
N VAL A 143 -17.69 -30.85 13.08
CA VAL A 143 -17.84 -31.87 12.04
C VAL A 143 -18.11 -31.18 10.71
N TYR A 144 -17.10 -31.17 9.83
CA TYR A 144 -17.22 -30.74 8.45
C TYR A 144 -17.96 -31.81 7.63
N THR A 145 -18.88 -31.38 6.78
CA THR A 145 -19.70 -32.26 5.95
C THR A 145 -19.56 -31.92 4.47
N THR A 146 -20.09 -32.81 3.63
CA THR A 146 -20.19 -32.63 2.17
C THR A 146 -21.38 -31.77 1.75
N GLU A 147 -22.30 -31.51 2.69
CA GLU A 147 -23.43 -30.62 2.50
C GLU A 147 -23.05 -29.22 2.98
N TRP A 148 -23.74 -28.19 2.46
CA TRP A 148 -23.57 -26.82 2.93
C TRP A 148 -23.93 -26.69 4.41
N GLN A 149 -23.02 -26.12 5.18
CA GLN A 149 -23.17 -25.82 6.59
C GLN A 149 -22.97 -24.32 6.82
N GLU A 150 -23.81 -23.74 7.67
CA GLU A 150 -23.58 -22.41 8.22
C GLU A 150 -22.91 -22.56 9.58
N VAL A 151 -21.77 -21.91 9.72
CA VAL A 151 -21.00 -21.85 10.96
C VAL A 151 -21.09 -20.43 11.48
N GLU A 152 -21.50 -20.29 12.73
CA GLU A 152 -21.55 -19.00 13.43
C GLU A 152 -20.55 -19.03 14.59
N ILE A 153 -19.70 -18.00 14.64
CA ILE A 153 -18.89 -17.68 15.81
C ILE A 153 -19.46 -16.43 16.42
N THR A 154 -20.03 -16.57 17.61
CA THR A 154 -20.33 -15.43 18.48
C THR A 154 -19.07 -15.01 19.19
N LEU A 155 -18.69 -13.76 18.94
CA LEU A 155 -17.65 -13.07 19.66
C LEU A 155 -18.16 -12.83 21.09
N PRO A 156 -17.32 -13.02 22.12
CA PRO A 156 -17.70 -12.76 23.49
C PRO A 156 -17.89 -11.26 23.67
N GLU A 157 -19.11 -10.79 23.48
CA GLU A 157 -19.59 -9.54 24.05
C GLU A 157 -20.68 -9.84 25.07
N SER A 158 -21.11 -8.82 25.80
CA SER A 158 -22.52 -8.56 26.13
C SER A 158 -23.10 -8.89 27.51
N ASP A 159 -22.39 -9.54 28.44
CA ASP A 159 -22.91 -9.82 29.81
C ASP A 159 -22.13 -9.18 30.99
N GLY A 160 -21.04 -8.44 30.75
CA GLY A 160 -20.63 -7.35 31.65
C GLY A 160 -19.42 -7.52 32.57
N GLU A 161 -18.43 -8.38 32.26
CA GLU A 161 -17.13 -8.37 32.97
C GLU A 161 -15.94 -8.55 32.02
N VAL A 162 -15.65 -7.51 31.23
CA VAL A 162 -14.34 -7.37 30.58
C VAL A 162 -13.61 -6.20 31.24
N ALA A 163 -12.36 -6.39 31.65
CA ALA A 163 -11.59 -5.33 32.27
C ALA A 163 -11.44 -4.17 31.27
N PRO A 164 -11.50 -2.90 31.71
CA PRO A 164 -11.35 -1.74 30.81
C PRO A 164 -10.08 -1.77 29.94
N SER A 165 -9.02 -2.47 30.37
CA SER A 165 -7.78 -2.70 29.61
C SER A 165 -7.96 -3.56 28.36
N ASP A 166 -8.98 -4.43 28.33
CA ASP A 166 -9.18 -5.41 27.26
C ASP A 166 -10.20 -4.89 26.22
N ARG A 167 -10.94 -3.82 26.54
CA ARG A 167 -11.79 -3.08 25.60
C ARG A 167 -10.97 -2.39 24.50
N GLU A 168 -9.77 -1.93 24.83
CA GLU A 168 -8.84 -1.32 23.86
C GLU A 168 -8.32 -2.34 22.83
N VAL A 169 -8.37 -3.65 23.12
CA VAL A 169 -7.96 -4.71 22.17
C VAL A 169 -9.11 -5.07 21.22
N TRP A 170 -10.34 -4.71 21.59
CA TRP A 170 -11.58 -5.10 20.90
C TRP A 170 -12.13 -4.00 19.99
N GLU A 171 -12.26 -2.77 20.47
CA GLU A 171 -12.86 -1.64 19.73
C GLU A 171 -11.77 -0.89 18.95
N GLY A 172 -12.06 -0.45 17.72
CA GLY A 172 -11.10 0.24 16.86
C GLY A 172 -11.22 -0.12 15.39
N LEU A 173 -10.46 0.56 14.53
CA LEU A 173 -10.54 0.36 13.08
C LEU A 173 -10.13 -1.08 12.68
N LEU A 174 -11.12 -1.91 12.32
CA LEU A 174 -10.95 -3.31 11.94
C LEU A 174 -10.12 -3.40 10.66
N ARG A 175 -8.97 -4.04 10.77
CA ARG A 175 -8.02 -4.23 9.67
C ARG A 175 -8.35 -5.53 8.95
N ASP A 176 -8.16 -6.69 9.55
CA ASP A 176 -8.45 -7.98 8.91
C ASP A 176 -9.15 -8.97 9.85
N ILE A 177 -9.96 -9.86 9.28
CA ILE A 177 -10.42 -11.09 9.93
C ILE A 177 -9.74 -12.29 9.30
N ARG A 178 -9.44 -13.30 10.11
CA ARG A 178 -8.81 -14.55 9.70
C ARG A 178 -9.62 -15.73 10.22
N LEU A 179 -10.02 -16.58 9.30
CA LEU A 179 -10.78 -17.79 9.58
C LEU A 179 -9.87 -18.98 9.31
N SER A 180 -9.58 -19.78 10.33
CA SER A 180 -8.69 -20.93 10.22
C SER A 180 -9.48 -22.23 10.42
N PHE A 181 -9.40 -23.12 9.44
CA PHE A 181 -10.14 -24.36 9.37
C PHE A 181 -9.15 -25.53 9.44
N SER A 182 -9.08 -26.20 10.59
CA SER A 182 -8.46 -27.51 10.69
C SER A 182 -9.51 -28.53 10.27
N LEU A 183 -9.40 -29.05 9.06
CA LEU A 183 -10.43 -29.94 8.52
C LEU A 183 -10.30 -31.38 9.03
N ASP A 184 -9.22 -31.66 9.76
CA ASP A 184 -8.93 -32.98 10.33
C ASP A 184 -8.12 -32.88 11.64
N TRP A 185 -8.79 -33.11 12.78
CA TRP A 185 -8.21 -32.97 14.12
C TRP A 185 -7.81 -34.32 14.76
N GLY A 186 -8.22 -35.44 14.16
CA GLY A 186 -8.07 -36.78 14.72
C GLY A 186 -6.69 -37.40 14.47
N GLU A 187 -5.89 -37.56 15.51
CA GLU A 187 -4.64 -38.36 15.52
C GLU A 187 -3.47 -37.79 14.70
N ARG A 188 -2.71 -36.88 15.33
CA ARG A 188 -1.50 -36.20 14.82
C ARG A 188 -0.35 -37.11 14.32
N ASN A 189 -0.49 -38.45 14.35
CA ASN A 189 0.59 -39.43 14.10
C ASN A 189 0.19 -40.65 13.24
N VAL A 190 -0.94 -40.62 12.52
CA VAL A 190 -1.32 -41.74 11.64
C VAL A 190 -1.05 -41.38 10.17
N PRO A 191 -0.24 -42.16 9.43
CA PRO A 191 -0.10 -41.99 7.99
C PRO A 191 -1.45 -42.21 7.30
N ARG A 192 -1.88 -41.25 6.49
CA ARG A 192 -3.13 -41.31 5.72
C ARG A 192 -2.83 -41.31 4.24
N SER A 193 -3.62 -42.05 3.48
CA SER A 193 -3.58 -41.99 2.01
C SER A 193 -4.23 -40.69 1.51
N ALA A 194 -3.83 -40.21 0.33
CA ALA A 194 -4.40 -38.99 -0.27
C ALA A 194 -5.94 -39.04 -0.42
N ALA A 195 -6.53 -40.23 -0.53
CA ALA A 195 -7.98 -40.41 -0.61
C ALA A 195 -8.71 -40.27 0.75
N GLU A 196 -7.98 -40.27 1.87
CA GLU A 196 -8.54 -40.20 3.23
C GLU A 196 -8.58 -38.78 3.79
N VAL A 197 -8.00 -37.81 3.07
CA VAL A 197 -7.87 -36.41 3.48
C VAL A 197 -8.86 -35.55 2.68
N VAL A 198 -9.35 -34.46 3.30
CA VAL A 198 -10.20 -33.48 2.60
C VAL A 198 -9.40 -32.87 1.45
N GLY A 199 -9.95 -32.92 0.23
CA GLY A 199 -9.29 -32.36 -0.95
C GLY A 199 -9.61 -30.89 -1.19
N TRP A 200 -10.84 -30.46 -0.88
CA TRP A 200 -11.26 -29.07 -1.10
C TRP A 200 -12.11 -28.53 0.05
N LEU A 201 -11.93 -27.23 0.34
CA LEU A 201 -12.86 -26.41 1.11
C LEU A 201 -13.58 -25.47 0.14
N GLU A 202 -14.91 -25.45 0.20
CA GLU A 202 -15.72 -24.50 -0.57
C GLU A 202 -16.43 -23.54 0.38
N ILE A 203 -16.41 -22.25 0.03
CA ILE A 203 -17.07 -21.17 0.77
C ILE A 203 -18.05 -20.48 -0.18
N ASP A 204 -19.31 -20.40 0.24
CA ASP A 204 -20.41 -19.73 -0.48
C ASP A 204 -20.42 -18.25 -0.13
N TRP A 205 -20.48 -17.94 1.16
CA TRP A 205 -20.41 -16.57 1.64
C TRP A 205 -19.78 -16.48 3.03
N ILE A 206 -19.29 -15.28 3.33
CA ILE A 206 -18.81 -14.88 4.65
C ILE A 206 -19.61 -13.64 5.06
N GLU A 207 -20.07 -13.59 6.30
CA GLU A 207 -20.89 -12.50 6.81
C GLU A 207 -20.35 -12.06 8.18
N LEU A 208 -20.22 -10.75 8.37
CA LEU A 208 -19.87 -10.14 9.65
C LEU A 208 -21.10 -9.45 10.20
N THR A 209 -21.45 -9.77 11.44
CA THR A 209 -22.76 -9.49 12.02
C THR A 209 -22.65 -8.89 13.43
N GLY A 210 -23.62 -8.08 13.86
CA GLY A 210 -23.82 -7.45 15.17
C GLY A 210 -25.11 -7.90 15.91
N VAL A 211 -25.24 -7.55 17.20
CA VAL A 211 -26.30 -8.07 18.10
C VAL A 211 -27.73 -7.71 17.63
N GLU A 212 -27.92 -6.58 16.95
CA GLU A 212 -29.24 -5.95 16.73
C GLU A 212 -29.78 -6.07 15.28
N GLU A 213 -29.14 -6.86 14.42
CA GLU A 213 -29.29 -6.84 12.95
C GLU A 213 -30.61 -7.28 12.33
N LEU A 214 -31.56 -7.78 13.10
CA LEU A 214 -32.81 -8.28 12.51
C LEU A 214 -33.74 -7.17 11.97
N LEU A 215 -33.36 -5.88 12.06
CA LEU A 215 -34.30 -4.78 11.85
C LEU A 215 -33.88 -3.66 10.88
N LEU A 216 -32.62 -3.53 10.45
CA LEU A 216 -32.15 -2.28 9.80
C LEU A 216 -31.39 -2.38 8.46
N GLY A 217 -31.07 -3.57 7.96
CA GLY A 217 -30.50 -3.77 6.62
C GLY A 217 -29.00 -4.10 6.62
N GLU A 218 -28.45 -4.26 5.42
CA GLU A 218 -27.08 -4.74 5.17
C GLU A 218 -26.17 -3.56 4.77
N LEU A 219 -25.00 -3.46 5.40
CA LEU A 219 -23.89 -2.66 4.89
C LEU A 219 -23.36 -3.35 3.63
N ALA A 220 -23.17 -2.57 2.57
CA ALA A 220 -22.35 -3.05 1.49
C ALA A 220 -20.96 -3.39 2.08
N PRO A 221 -20.35 -4.52 1.65
CA PRO A 221 -18.91 -4.69 1.81
C PRO A 221 -18.21 -3.40 1.42
N PRO A 222 -17.07 -3.07 2.08
CA PRO A 222 -16.21 -2.01 1.60
C PRO A 222 -16.11 -2.18 0.09
N SER A 223 -16.49 -1.15 -0.66
CA SER A 223 -16.59 -1.25 -2.10
C SER A 223 -15.22 -1.61 -2.62
N VAL A 224 -15.02 -2.88 -2.96
CA VAL A 224 -13.92 -3.32 -3.80
C VAL A 224 -14.30 -2.84 -5.19
N GLU A 225 -14.37 -1.52 -5.39
CA GLU A 225 -14.40 -0.97 -6.72
C GLU A 225 -13.15 -1.50 -7.38
N TYR A 226 -13.35 -2.38 -8.36
CA TYR A 226 -12.44 -2.47 -9.47
C TYR A 226 -12.30 -1.05 -9.98
N PHE A 227 -11.25 -0.36 -9.53
CA PHE A 227 -10.93 0.96 -10.00
C PHE A 227 -10.77 0.83 -11.51
N HIS A 228 -11.81 1.20 -12.24
CA HIS A 228 -11.81 1.24 -13.68
C HIS A 228 -11.05 2.49 -14.08
N PHE A 229 -9.73 2.39 -14.11
CA PHE A 229 -8.97 3.13 -15.10
C PHE A 229 -9.14 2.37 -16.43
N GLU A 230 -9.90 2.95 -17.36
CA GLU A 230 -9.81 2.59 -18.79
C GLU A 230 -8.55 3.23 -19.41
N GLY A 231 -7.40 3.01 -18.75
CA GLY A 231 -6.06 3.27 -19.28
C GLY A 231 -5.42 1.98 -19.77
N ALA A 232 -4.44 2.07 -20.68
CA ALA A 232 -3.60 0.94 -21.01
C ALA A 232 -2.87 0.51 -19.74
N LYS A 233 -3.04 -0.75 -19.30
CA LYS A 233 -2.29 -1.26 -18.16
C LYS A 233 -0.84 -1.38 -18.59
N LEU A 234 0.08 -0.67 -17.93
CA LEU A 234 1.49 -0.78 -18.24
C LEU A 234 1.99 -2.18 -17.87
N PHE A 235 1.62 -2.62 -16.67
CA PHE A 235 2.02 -3.92 -16.15
C PHE A 235 0.96 -5.01 -16.37
N ALA A 236 1.45 -6.20 -16.72
CA ALA A 236 0.69 -7.43 -16.81
C ALA A 236 0.13 -7.86 -15.44
N PRO A 237 -0.88 -8.75 -15.41
CA PRO A 237 -1.30 -9.40 -14.17
C PRO A 237 -0.11 -10.09 -13.48
N PRO A 238 -0.01 -10.03 -12.14
CA PRO A 238 1.15 -10.56 -11.43
C PRO A 238 1.28 -12.07 -11.62
N VAL A 239 2.51 -12.52 -11.79
CA VAL A 239 2.90 -13.93 -11.69
C VAL A 239 3.57 -14.14 -10.33
N PHE A 240 3.10 -15.14 -9.57
CA PHE A 240 3.63 -15.42 -8.24
C PHE A 240 4.71 -16.50 -8.27
N SER A 241 5.83 -16.24 -7.61
CA SER A 241 6.99 -17.13 -7.48
C SER A 241 7.24 -17.49 -6.01
N PRO A 242 7.05 -18.77 -5.62
CA PRO A 242 7.27 -19.23 -4.25
C PRO A 242 8.76 -19.41 -3.97
N ILE A 243 9.38 -18.42 -3.31
CA ILE A 243 10.82 -18.46 -2.96
C ILE A 243 11.02 -18.91 -1.51
N ALA A 244 10.65 -18.03 -0.57
CA ALA A 244 10.82 -18.27 0.86
C ALA A 244 9.63 -17.77 1.69
N PRO A 245 9.30 -18.45 2.81
CA PRO A 245 8.24 -18.03 3.71
C PRO A 245 8.55 -16.70 4.41
N GLY A 246 7.53 -15.88 4.68
CA GLY A 246 7.69 -14.65 5.48
C GLY A 246 8.58 -13.56 4.85
N LEU A 247 8.78 -13.64 3.53
CA LEU A 247 9.48 -12.63 2.73
C LEU A 247 8.72 -11.30 2.82
N GLY A 248 9.34 -10.30 3.43
CA GLY A 248 8.71 -9.00 3.64
C GLY A 248 9.50 -8.02 4.51
N GLY A 249 10.79 -8.30 4.70
CA GLY A 249 11.76 -7.31 5.15
C GLY A 249 12.23 -6.43 3.98
N SER A 250 13.48 -5.96 4.05
CA SER A 250 14.16 -5.25 2.96
C SER A 250 14.83 -6.24 2.00
N GLY A 251 14.86 -5.91 0.71
CA GLY A 251 15.71 -6.58 -0.28
C GLY A 251 16.12 -5.64 -1.41
N VAL A 252 16.85 -6.18 -2.36
CA VAL A 252 17.40 -5.53 -3.56
C VAL A 252 17.30 -6.47 -4.76
N LEU A 253 17.24 -5.87 -5.96
CA LEU A 253 17.43 -6.58 -7.21
C LEU A 253 18.82 -6.23 -7.73
N THR A 254 19.65 -7.24 -7.97
CA THR A 254 21.01 -7.08 -8.48
C THR A 254 21.53 -8.40 -9.04
N ASP A 255 22.50 -8.37 -9.93
CA ASP A 255 23.12 -9.56 -10.53
C ASP A 255 24.02 -10.25 -9.49
N LEU A 256 23.60 -11.40 -8.98
CA LEU A 256 24.29 -12.09 -7.87
C LEU A 256 25.27 -13.16 -8.36
N ASP A 257 25.10 -13.67 -9.57
CA ASP A 257 25.94 -14.75 -10.11
C ASP A 257 26.72 -14.36 -11.39
N ALA A 258 26.67 -13.07 -11.74
CA ALA A 258 27.35 -12.45 -12.87
C ALA A 258 26.90 -13.00 -14.24
N ASP A 259 25.64 -13.41 -14.35
CA ASP A 259 25.04 -13.86 -15.61
C ASP A 259 24.38 -12.73 -16.42
N GLY A 260 24.23 -11.55 -15.81
CA GLY A 260 23.68 -10.33 -16.40
C GLY A 260 22.19 -10.11 -16.12
N ASP A 261 21.51 -11.05 -15.47
CA ASP A 261 20.10 -10.92 -15.11
C ASP A 261 19.96 -10.41 -13.67
N LEU A 262 18.92 -9.60 -13.40
CA LEU A 262 18.69 -9.11 -12.04
C LEU A 262 18.12 -10.22 -11.15
N ASP A 263 18.89 -10.62 -10.14
CA ASP A 263 18.50 -11.58 -9.11
C ASP A 263 17.93 -10.89 -7.86
N LEU A 264 17.40 -11.70 -6.95
CA LEU A 264 16.83 -11.21 -5.69
C LEU A 264 17.71 -11.58 -4.50
N PHE A 265 18.23 -10.57 -3.80
CA PHE A 265 18.72 -10.70 -2.43
C PHE A 265 17.73 -10.07 -1.45
N SER A 266 17.30 -10.81 -0.43
CA SER A 266 16.31 -10.28 0.52
C SER A 266 16.43 -10.84 1.94
N ILE A 267 16.05 -10.02 2.91
CA ILE A 267 15.85 -10.43 4.31
C ILE A 267 14.41 -10.90 4.48
N TRP A 268 14.26 -12.07 5.10
CA TRP A 268 12.96 -12.56 5.54
C TRP A 268 12.88 -12.56 7.07
N ASN A 269 11.68 -12.29 7.57
CA ASN A 269 11.39 -12.21 9.01
C ASN A 269 10.32 -13.25 9.35
N GLY A 270 10.64 -14.28 10.15
CA GLY A 270 9.63 -15.25 10.57
C GLY A 270 10.17 -16.61 11.05
N ARG A 271 9.45 -17.69 10.74
CA ARG A 271 9.87 -19.07 11.03
C ARG A 271 10.52 -19.64 9.77
N GLY A 272 11.84 -19.86 9.80
CA GLY A 272 12.60 -20.35 8.65
C GLY A 272 12.24 -21.76 8.22
N PRO A 273 12.60 -22.17 6.99
CA PRO A 273 12.42 -23.54 6.53
C PRO A 273 13.22 -24.52 7.43
N GLY A 274 12.52 -25.25 8.30
CA GLY A 274 13.15 -26.25 9.19
C GLY A 274 13.46 -25.78 10.62
N SER A 275 13.15 -24.53 10.97
CA SER A 275 13.40 -23.99 12.31
C SER A 275 12.26 -24.28 13.31
N ASP A 276 12.64 -24.73 14.51
CA ASP A 276 11.75 -24.90 15.67
C ASP A 276 11.46 -23.57 16.39
N ASN A 277 12.17 -22.49 16.06
CA ASN A 277 12.08 -21.17 16.70
C ASN A 277 11.22 -20.18 15.88
N PRO A 278 10.13 -19.61 16.45
CA PRO A 278 9.24 -18.69 15.73
C PRO A 278 9.82 -17.29 15.38
N PHE A 279 11.01 -16.90 15.89
CA PHE A 279 11.63 -15.58 15.65
C PHE A 279 13.06 -15.71 15.16
N VAL A 280 13.23 -16.14 13.92
CA VAL A 280 14.55 -16.17 13.29
C VAL A 280 14.52 -15.29 12.07
N ASN A 281 15.49 -14.39 11.97
CA ASN A 281 15.71 -13.64 10.75
C ASN A 281 16.77 -14.37 9.93
N GLY A 282 16.60 -14.28 8.62
CA GLY A 282 17.52 -14.85 7.67
C GLY A 282 17.56 -14.03 6.41
N TRP A 283 18.43 -14.44 5.50
CA TRP A 283 18.43 -13.92 4.15
C TRP A 283 18.17 -15.05 3.15
N VAL A 284 17.80 -14.63 1.96
CA VAL A 284 17.56 -15.50 0.82
C VAL A 284 18.18 -14.87 -0.43
N MET A 285 18.83 -15.72 -1.22
CA MET A 285 19.22 -15.44 -2.59
C MET A 285 18.32 -16.27 -3.51
N ALA A 286 17.72 -15.61 -4.47
CA ALA A 286 16.93 -16.27 -5.50
C ALA A 286 17.39 -15.77 -6.86
N LEU A 287 17.86 -16.71 -7.69
CA LEU A 287 18.32 -16.41 -9.02
C LEU A 287 17.14 -16.30 -9.96
N ASN A 288 17.21 -15.33 -10.85
CA ASN A 288 16.28 -15.10 -11.93
C ASN A 288 16.76 -15.85 -13.18
N ASP A 289 15.84 -16.38 -13.98
CA ASP A 289 16.18 -17.08 -15.22
C ASP A 289 16.27 -16.16 -16.45
N GLY A 290 16.40 -14.85 -16.21
CA GLY A 290 16.30 -13.79 -17.21
C GLY A 290 14.93 -13.67 -17.85
N GLN A 291 13.89 -14.33 -17.30
CA GLN A 291 12.52 -14.26 -17.81
C GLN A 291 11.53 -13.89 -16.69
N GLY A 292 12.02 -13.29 -15.61
CA GLY A 292 11.23 -12.87 -14.45
C GLY A 292 10.78 -14.04 -13.57
N THR A 293 11.41 -15.21 -13.70
CA THR A 293 11.14 -16.37 -12.84
C THR A 293 12.27 -16.54 -11.84
N PHE A 294 11.95 -16.45 -10.56
CA PHE A 294 12.91 -16.60 -9.48
C PHE A 294 12.92 -18.03 -8.91
N GLU A 295 14.09 -18.66 -8.90
CA GLU A 295 14.35 -19.91 -8.19
C GLU A 295 15.18 -19.63 -6.92
N LYS A 296 14.76 -20.18 -5.78
CA LYS A 296 15.54 -20.06 -4.55
C LYS A 296 16.80 -20.91 -4.66
N VAL A 297 17.96 -20.29 -4.42
CA VAL A 297 19.25 -20.99 -4.48
C VAL A 297 19.97 -21.04 -3.13
N HIS A 298 19.85 -20.00 -2.30
CA HIS A 298 20.45 -20.00 -0.96
C HIS A 298 19.51 -19.42 0.09
N THR A 299 19.55 -19.96 1.31
CA THR A 299 18.97 -19.32 2.48
C THR A 299 19.77 -19.65 3.73
N GLU A 300 20.07 -18.63 4.53
CA GLU A 300 20.76 -18.79 5.80
C GLU A 300 19.96 -18.14 6.94
N GLU A 301 19.92 -18.84 8.08
CA GLU A 301 19.39 -18.32 9.33
C GLU A 301 20.52 -17.69 10.13
N ILE A 302 20.34 -16.44 10.54
CA ILE A 302 21.40 -15.67 11.20
C ILE A 302 21.02 -15.35 12.66
N GLY A 303 19.78 -15.63 13.06
CA GLY A 303 19.32 -15.55 14.46
C GLY A 303 18.45 -14.32 14.76
N TRP A 304 18.44 -13.91 16.04
CA TRP A 304 17.69 -12.74 16.53
C TRP A 304 18.46 -11.48 16.20
N MET A 305 18.12 -10.80 15.11
CA MET A 305 18.73 -9.51 14.80
C MET A 305 17.71 -8.50 14.28
N THR A 306 17.87 -7.23 14.62
CA THR A 306 16.85 -6.19 14.40
C THR A 306 16.95 -5.52 13.02
N TYR A 307 17.45 -6.20 11.98
CA TYR A 307 17.84 -5.56 10.71
C TYR A 307 16.66 -5.05 9.86
N LEU A 308 16.82 -3.85 9.30
CA LEU A 308 15.75 -3.12 8.64
C LEU A 308 16.08 -2.57 7.23
N ASN A 309 17.32 -2.68 6.72
CA ASN A 309 17.65 -2.21 5.36
C ASN A 309 18.79 -3.00 4.68
N VAL A 310 18.60 -3.31 3.40
CA VAL A 310 19.61 -3.79 2.45
C VAL A 310 19.67 -2.83 1.26
N ARG A 311 20.87 -2.57 0.75
CA ARG A 311 21.15 -1.86 -0.51
C ARG A 311 22.18 -2.65 -1.32
N SER A 312 22.33 -2.31 -2.59
CA SER A 312 23.39 -2.82 -3.44
C SER A 312 23.95 -1.69 -4.32
N GLY A 313 25.16 -1.89 -4.81
CA GLY A 313 25.83 -1.03 -5.79
C GLY A 313 27.27 -1.52 -6.00
N ASP A 314 27.84 -1.23 -7.17
CA ASP A 314 29.25 -1.51 -7.51
C ASP A 314 30.16 -0.58 -6.71
N LEU A 315 30.49 -1.00 -5.48
CA LEU A 315 31.32 -0.21 -4.58
C LEU A 315 32.79 -0.40 -4.93
N THR A 316 33.17 -1.53 -5.54
CA THR A 316 34.56 -1.87 -5.84
C THR A 316 35.05 -1.49 -7.24
N GLY A 317 34.14 -1.02 -8.10
CA GLY A 317 34.42 -0.65 -9.49
C GLY A 317 34.69 -1.86 -10.39
N ASP A 318 34.28 -3.06 -9.97
CA ASP A 318 34.55 -4.31 -10.69
C ASP A 318 33.41 -4.74 -11.64
N GLY A 319 32.30 -3.99 -11.63
CA GLY A 319 31.11 -4.22 -12.42
C GLY A 319 30.09 -5.18 -11.78
N GLN A 320 30.35 -5.68 -10.57
CA GLN A 320 29.39 -6.45 -9.77
C GLN A 320 28.98 -5.64 -8.54
N ASP A 321 27.70 -5.70 -8.19
CA ASP A 321 27.22 -4.99 -7.01
C ASP A 321 27.62 -5.71 -5.71
N GLU A 322 28.09 -4.95 -4.74
CA GLU A 322 28.18 -5.39 -3.35
C GLU A 322 26.84 -5.27 -2.63
N ILE A 323 26.58 -6.17 -1.67
CA ILE A 323 25.44 -6.09 -0.76
C ILE A 323 25.82 -5.32 0.52
N VAL A 324 25.08 -4.24 0.79
CA VAL A 324 25.23 -3.42 2.00
C VAL A 324 24.11 -3.70 2.98
N PHE A 325 24.46 -4.23 4.15
CA PHE A 325 23.57 -4.40 5.30
C PHE A 325 23.69 -3.18 6.21
N ALA A 326 22.56 -2.57 6.57
CA ALA A 326 22.56 -1.38 7.43
C ALA A 326 21.58 -1.46 8.60
N THR A 327 22.10 -1.22 9.81
CA THR A 327 21.36 -0.95 11.05
C THR A 327 22.03 0.16 11.88
N SER A 328 22.41 -0.13 13.13
CA SER A 328 23.37 0.63 13.92
C SER A 328 24.80 0.36 13.47
N ASP A 329 25.02 -0.70 12.70
CA ASP A 329 26.27 -1.06 12.06
C ASP A 329 26.04 -1.22 10.56
N ILE A 330 27.12 -1.10 9.78
CA ILE A 330 27.14 -1.39 8.35
C ILE A 330 28.05 -2.59 8.09
N ALA A 331 27.63 -3.50 7.23
CA ALA A 331 28.49 -4.54 6.67
C ALA A 331 28.35 -4.56 5.15
N VAL A 332 29.47 -4.71 4.45
CA VAL A 332 29.53 -4.79 2.99
C VAL A 332 30.02 -6.16 2.59
N TRP A 333 29.23 -6.86 1.79
CA TRP A 333 29.51 -8.21 1.32
C TRP A 333 29.66 -8.19 -0.20
N SER A 334 30.66 -8.89 -0.71
CA SER A 334 30.70 -9.29 -2.11
C SER A 334 30.15 -10.71 -2.24
N ILE A 335 29.47 -10.97 -3.34
CA ILE A 335 28.92 -12.28 -3.68
C ILE A 335 29.62 -12.72 -4.96
N GLU A 336 30.46 -13.74 -4.84
CA GLU A 336 31.20 -14.28 -5.98
C GLU A 336 30.24 -15.01 -6.94
N PRO A 337 30.61 -15.19 -8.23
CA PRO A 337 29.79 -15.92 -9.21
C PRO A 337 29.43 -17.37 -8.83
N ASP A 338 30.15 -17.98 -7.88
CA ASP A 338 29.83 -19.29 -7.31
C ASP A 338 28.95 -19.21 -6.04
N LEU A 339 28.37 -18.04 -5.79
CA LEU A 339 27.53 -17.65 -4.67
C LEU A 339 28.21 -17.75 -3.30
N GLN A 340 29.54 -17.73 -3.27
CA GLN A 340 30.28 -17.58 -2.01
C GLN A 340 30.24 -16.13 -1.55
N ILE A 341 30.04 -15.94 -0.25
CA ILE A 341 29.97 -14.62 0.37
C ILE A 341 31.34 -14.27 0.94
N GLU A 342 31.88 -13.13 0.52
CA GLU A 342 33.03 -12.48 1.15
C GLU A 342 32.58 -11.23 1.90
N VAL A 343 32.94 -11.11 3.19
CA VAL A 343 32.69 -9.87 3.96
C VAL A 343 33.86 -8.93 3.72
N LEU A 344 33.67 -7.90 2.90
CA LEU A 344 34.70 -6.93 2.55
C LEU A 344 35.02 -5.99 3.72
N THR A 345 33.99 -5.46 4.39
CA THR A 345 34.17 -4.57 5.54
C THR A 345 33.01 -4.62 6.53
N GLN A 346 33.30 -4.23 7.78
CA GLN A 346 32.31 -4.02 8.85
C GLN A 346 32.59 -2.70 9.55
N LEU A 347 31.61 -1.81 9.55
CA LEU A 347 31.69 -0.46 10.10
C LEU A 347 30.77 -0.37 11.33
N PRO A 348 31.29 -0.56 12.55
CA PRO A 348 30.47 -0.52 13.76
C PRO A 348 30.03 0.90 14.10
N ASP A 349 28.87 1.02 14.77
CA ASP A 349 28.26 2.28 15.21
C ASP A 349 27.97 3.28 14.06
N ARG A 350 27.87 2.78 12.83
CA ARG A 350 27.58 3.55 11.61
C ARG A 350 26.18 3.32 11.11
N ARG A 351 25.57 4.41 10.65
CA ARG A 351 24.27 4.40 10.00
C ARG A 351 24.43 4.82 8.55
N LEU A 352 23.86 4.03 7.65
CA LEU A 352 23.86 4.31 6.22
C LEU A 352 22.97 5.53 5.92
N VAL A 353 23.48 6.45 5.11
CA VAL A 353 22.71 7.57 4.54
C VAL A 353 22.26 7.22 3.13
N GLY A 354 23.18 6.74 2.28
CA GLY A 354 22.90 6.35 0.90
C GLY A 354 24.14 5.79 0.19
N LEU A 355 23.93 5.34 -1.04
CA LEU A 355 24.97 4.92 -1.98
C LEU A 355 24.81 5.78 -3.25
N MET A 356 25.88 6.41 -3.73
CA MET A 356 25.87 7.26 -4.93
C MET A 356 27.29 7.57 -5.39
N ASP A 357 27.47 7.79 -6.70
CA ASP A 357 28.68 8.34 -7.31
C ASP A 357 28.80 9.83 -6.91
N TRP A 358 29.75 10.15 -6.05
CA TRP A 358 29.88 11.50 -5.49
C TRP A 358 30.92 12.38 -6.18
N ASP A 359 31.89 11.78 -6.87
CA ASP A 359 32.97 12.51 -7.53
C ASP A 359 32.89 12.46 -9.06
N GLY A 360 31.90 11.73 -9.58
CA GLY A 360 31.54 11.65 -10.99
C GLY A 360 32.42 10.68 -11.78
N ASP A 361 33.11 9.75 -11.11
CA ASP A 361 33.98 8.78 -11.77
C ASP A 361 33.25 7.49 -12.22
N GLY A 362 32.01 7.30 -11.74
CA GLY A 362 31.13 6.19 -12.07
C GLY A 362 31.20 5.01 -11.09
N GLU A 363 32.11 5.04 -10.11
CA GLU A 363 32.12 4.14 -8.95
C GLU A 363 31.08 4.63 -7.93
N ILE A 364 30.52 3.73 -7.11
CA ILE A 364 29.50 4.09 -6.12
C ILE A 364 30.14 4.17 -4.73
N GLU A 365 29.97 5.30 -4.05
CA GLU A 365 30.47 5.47 -2.69
C GLU A 365 29.41 5.23 -1.63
N LEU A 366 29.88 4.89 -0.43
CA LEU A 366 29.02 4.66 0.72
C LEU A 366 29.03 5.86 1.67
N PHE A 367 27.88 6.51 1.81
CA PHE A 367 27.71 7.59 2.77
C PHE A 367 27.19 7.07 4.11
N SER A 368 27.86 7.43 5.19
CA SER A 368 27.47 7.04 6.54
C SER A 368 27.58 8.18 7.53
N TYR A 369 26.89 8.04 8.67
CA TYR A 369 27.13 8.90 9.80
C TYR A 369 27.25 8.14 11.12
N HIS A 370 27.88 8.79 12.10
CA HIS A 370 27.96 8.31 13.47
C HIS A 370 27.91 9.42 14.50
N THR A 371 27.79 9.02 15.77
CA THR A 371 27.76 9.94 16.90
C THR A 371 29.18 10.31 17.32
N VAL A 372 29.48 11.60 17.37
CA VAL A 372 30.68 12.16 18.00
C VAL A 372 30.30 13.13 19.11
N ALA A 373 31.27 13.57 19.92
CA ALA A 373 31.01 14.49 21.02
C ALA A 373 30.40 15.83 20.56
N ALA A 374 30.71 16.26 19.34
CA ALA A 374 30.23 17.50 18.75
C ALA A 374 28.88 17.37 18.01
N GLY A 375 28.33 16.15 17.83
CA GLY A 375 27.10 15.95 17.08
C GLY A 375 27.10 14.68 16.22
N ARG A 376 26.56 14.78 15.01
CA ARG A 376 26.58 13.70 14.00
C ARG A 376 27.63 14.02 12.94
N ALA A 377 28.59 13.11 12.75
CA ALA A 377 29.63 13.24 11.74
C ALA A 377 29.21 12.45 10.49
N LEU A 378 29.06 13.16 9.37
CA LEU A 378 28.85 12.60 8.03
C LEU A 378 30.20 12.34 7.36
N GLU A 379 30.30 11.21 6.68
CA GLU A 379 31.49 10.82 5.93
C GLU A 379 31.14 9.91 4.77
N VAL A 380 32.01 9.94 3.76
CA VAL A 380 31.97 9.10 2.57
C VAL A 380 33.05 8.03 2.67
N TRP A 381 32.73 6.82 2.22
CA TRP A 381 33.63 5.68 2.17
C TRP A 381 33.84 5.25 0.73
N GLU A 382 35.11 5.12 0.37
CA GLU A 382 35.59 4.65 -0.93
C GLU A 382 36.45 3.39 -0.71
N VAL A 383 36.60 2.60 -1.77
CA VAL A 383 37.52 1.45 -1.77
C VAL A 383 38.46 1.55 -2.95
N GLU A 384 39.72 1.86 -2.67
CA GLU A 384 40.77 1.81 -3.69
C GLU A 384 41.65 0.58 -3.46
N HIS A 385 41.80 -0.28 -4.47
CA HIS A 385 42.65 -1.47 -4.41
C HIS A 385 42.34 -2.41 -3.22
N GLY A 386 41.06 -2.47 -2.81
CA GLY A 386 40.58 -3.26 -1.68
C GLY A 386 40.80 -2.64 -0.29
N GLU A 387 41.33 -1.42 -0.21
CA GLU A 387 41.44 -0.67 1.04
C GLU A 387 40.28 0.32 1.20
N TRP A 388 39.46 0.12 2.23
CA TRP A 388 38.34 1.01 2.55
C TRP A 388 38.84 2.25 3.30
N THR A 389 38.60 3.43 2.75
CA THR A 389 38.98 4.72 3.34
C THR A 389 37.78 5.60 3.58
N ALA A 390 37.73 6.24 4.74
CA ALA A 390 36.70 7.21 5.09
C ALA A 390 37.23 8.64 4.97
N THR A 391 36.51 9.48 4.24
CA THR A 391 36.73 10.92 4.17
C THR A 391 35.67 11.62 5.02
N PRO A 392 36.05 12.25 6.16
CA PRO A 392 35.11 13.04 6.96
C PRO A 392 34.70 14.28 6.19
N LEU A 393 33.38 14.49 6.06
CA LEU A 393 32.83 15.63 5.33
C LEU A 393 32.50 16.76 6.31
N VAL A 394 31.56 16.51 7.21
CA VAL A 394 31.00 17.56 8.06
C VAL A 394 30.39 17.02 9.35
N VAL A 395 30.36 17.85 10.40
CA VAL A 395 29.75 17.52 11.69
C VAL A 395 28.66 18.52 12.01
N ALA A 396 27.43 18.05 12.18
CA ALA A 396 26.30 18.90 12.56
C ALA A 396 25.90 18.69 14.02
N GLU A 397 25.74 19.80 14.75
CA GLU A 397 25.16 19.78 16.09
C GLU A 397 23.62 19.66 16.00
N ASN A 398 23.02 18.78 16.80
CA ASN A 398 21.56 18.58 16.90
C ASN A 398 20.82 18.18 15.61
N HIS A 399 21.52 17.86 14.52
CA HIS A 399 20.95 17.38 13.26
C HIS A 399 21.52 16.01 12.89
N ALA A 400 20.79 15.24 12.10
CA ALA A 400 21.28 14.02 11.46
C ALA A 400 21.08 14.09 9.94
N PRO A 401 22.05 13.62 9.13
CA PRO A 401 21.88 13.55 7.70
C PRO A 401 20.86 12.47 7.35
N SER A 402 20.01 12.73 6.37
CA SER A 402 18.88 11.88 6.03
C SER A 402 18.87 11.43 4.57
N ARG A 403 19.09 12.36 3.64
CA ARG A 403 19.16 12.10 2.20
C ARG A 403 20.28 12.93 1.59
N ILE A 404 20.82 12.46 0.48
CA ILE A 404 21.79 13.16 -0.34
C ILE A 404 21.28 13.11 -1.78
N GLY A 405 21.49 14.18 -2.53
CA GLY A 405 21.09 14.32 -3.94
C GLY A 405 21.40 15.71 -4.46
N ASP A 406 21.24 15.92 -5.76
CA ASP A 406 21.40 17.23 -6.40
C ASP A 406 20.09 18.04 -6.25
N PHE A 407 19.94 18.72 -5.12
CA PHE A 407 18.74 19.52 -4.84
C PHE A 407 18.75 20.87 -5.57
N THR A 408 19.86 21.23 -6.22
CA THR A 408 20.01 22.51 -6.92
C THR A 408 20.00 22.39 -8.44
N GLY A 409 20.17 21.18 -8.97
CA GLY A 409 20.29 20.87 -10.39
C GLY A 409 21.60 21.34 -11.01
N ASP A 410 22.65 21.51 -10.21
CA ASP A 410 23.95 22.01 -10.68
C ASP A 410 25.00 20.89 -10.91
N GLY A 411 24.61 19.64 -10.63
CA GLY A 411 25.43 18.43 -10.70
C GLY A 411 26.26 18.17 -9.43
N GLY A 412 26.22 19.07 -8.45
CA GLY A 412 26.74 18.85 -7.11
C GLY A 412 25.78 18.02 -6.26
N LEU A 413 26.31 17.40 -5.21
CA LEU A 413 25.50 16.73 -4.21
C LEU A 413 25.31 17.66 -3.01
N GLU A 414 24.09 17.67 -2.48
CA GLU A 414 23.74 18.33 -1.24
C GLU A 414 23.17 17.32 -0.25
N VAL A 415 23.10 17.73 1.02
CA VAL A 415 22.59 16.89 2.11
C VAL A 415 21.37 17.51 2.76
N LEU A 416 20.31 16.70 2.89
CA LEU A 416 19.14 16.98 3.69
C LEU A 416 19.39 16.61 5.15
N TRP A 417 19.38 17.61 6.02
CA TRP A 417 19.53 17.48 7.47
C TRP A 417 18.17 17.49 8.17
N GLU A 418 17.97 16.52 9.08
CA GLU A 418 16.83 16.46 9.97
C GLU A 418 17.21 16.89 11.38
N GLN A 419 16.48 17.85 11.95
CA GLN A 419 16.67 18.26 13.34
C GLN A 419 16.24 17.15 14.31
N LEU A 420 17.05 16.89 15.33
CA LEU A 420 16.80 15.84 16.34
C LEU A 420 15.81 16.26 17.45
N SER A 421 15.42 17.54 17.50
CA SER A 421 14.54 18.13 18.51
C SER A 421 13.12 18.29 17.98
N SER A 422 12.12 17.74 18.70
CA SER A 422 10.71 17.85 18.33
C SER A 422 10.11 19.26 18.43
N GLU A 423 10.76 20.20 19.14
CA GLU A 423 10.23 21.56 19.36
C GLU A 423 10.56 22.52 18.21
N ASP A 424 11.66 22.24 17.48
CA ASP A 424 12.20 23.09 16.41
C ASP A 424 12.31 22.32 15.08
N ASN A 425 11.44 21.33 14.84
CA ASN A 425 11.50 20.48 13.63
C ASN A 425 11.59 21.33 12.36
N THR A 426 12.78 21.38 11.77
CA THR A 426 13.08 21.96 10.47
C THR A 426 13.85 20.94 9.65
N TRP A 427 13.66 21.02 8.34
CA TRP A 427 14.49 20.34 7.37
C TRP A 427 15.31 21.36 6.60
N ILE A 428 16.60 21.08 6.46
CA ILE A 428 17.55 22.03 5.89
C ILE A 428 18.40 21.28 4.88
N VAL A 429 18.46 21.80 3.66
CA VAL A 429 19.40 21.36 2.64
C VAL A 429 20.61 22.30 2.65
N MET A 430 21.79 21.72 2.74
CA MET A 430 23.08 22.40 2.72
C MET A 430 23.98 21.75 1.67
N ASP A 431 24.99 22.48 1.19
CA ASP A 431 26.13 21.90 0.46
C ASP A 431 26.68 20.69 1.24
N LEU A 432 27.19 19.68 0.53
CA LEU A 432 27.67 18.41 1.15
C LEU A 432 28.69 18.62 2.29
N GLU A 433 29.53 19.65 2.17
CA GLU A 433 30.58 19.98 3.13
C GLU A 433 30.15 21.02 4.19
N ALA A 434 28.89 21.45 4.21
CA ALA A 434 28.38 22.50 5.09
C ALA A 434 27.37 21.98 6.13
N ALA A 435 27.54 22.38 7.40
CA ALA A 435 26.60 22.04 8.47
C ALA A 435 25.49 23.10 8.58
N PRO A 436 24.29 22.74 9.09
CA PRO A 436 23.28 23.72 9.48
C PRO A 436 23.86 24.81 10.40
N GLY A 437 23.74 26.07 9.98
CA GLY A 437 24.32 27.23 10.66
C GLY A 437 25.67 27.72 10.09
N GLU A 438 26.26 26.98 9.16
CA GLU A 438 27.45 27.38 8.39
C GLU A 438 27.03 27.85 6.98
N GLY A 439 26.76 29.14 6.84
CA GLY A 439 26.26 29.72 5.58
C GLY A 439 24.73 29.84 5.53
N ASP A 440 24.22 30.25 4.38
CA ASP A 440 22.78 30.32 4.13
C ASP A 440 22.30 28.96 3.57
N PRO A 441 21.15 28.42 4.05
CA PRO A 441 20.64 27.17 3.55
C PRO A 441 20.18 27.30 2.10
N LEU A 442 20.39 26.24 1.31
CA LEU A 442 19.93 26.16 -0.08
C LEU A 442 18.41 25.99 -0.12
N LEU A 443 17.89 25.18 0.80
CA LEU A 443 16.47 24.99 1.03
C LEU A 443 16.21 24.85 2.54
N GLU A 444 15.18 25.53 3.03
CA GLU A 444 14.72 25.40 4.41
C GLU A 444 13.20 25.19 4.43
N ALA A 445 12.77 24.09 5.05
CA ALA A 445 11.36 23.76 5.24
C ALA A 445 11.00 23.75 6.73
N ASP A 446 10.12 24.67 7.12
CA ASP A 446 9.56 24.73 8.46
C ASP A 446 8.40 23.73 8.62
N ILE A 447 8.67 22.65 9.33
CA ILE A 447 7.72 21.57 9.58
C ILE A 447 7.23 21.54 11.03
N ARG A 448 7.41 22.61 11.82
CA ARG A 448 6.97 22.67 13.23
C ARG A 448 5.48 22.43 13.42
N ASN A 449 4.68 22.83 12.43
CA ASN A 449 3.23 22.58 12.45
C ASN A 449 2.86 21.16 11.98
N MET A 450 3.83 20.37 11.50
CA MET A 450 3.69 19.01 10.94
C MET A 450 4.38 17.98 11.86
N PRO A 451 3.91 17.81 13.11
CA PRO A 451 4.48 16.78 13.98
C PRO A 451 4.35 15.43 13.27
N PHE A 452 5.44 14.67 13.21
CA PHE A 452 5.56 13.38 12.52
C PHE A 452 5.67 13.42 10.99
N ALA A 453 5.98 14.57 10.38
CA ALA A 453 6.46 14.59 9.00
C ALA A 453 7.77 13.78 8.88
N ARG A 454 7.88 12.93 7.86
CA ARG A 454 9.09 12.13 7.59
C ARG A 454 9.46 12.20 6.11
N PRO A 455 10.74 12.46 5.77
CA PRO A 455 11.18 12.41 4.39
C PRO A 455 11.17 10.95 3.94
N LEU A 456 10.45 10.65 2.86
CA LEU A 456 10.33 9.30 2.32
C LEU A 456 11.41 9.04 1.28
N GLN A 457 11.46 9.87 0.23
CA GLN A 457 12.40 9.79 -0.88
C GLN A 457 12.56 11.16 -1.55
N VAL A 458 13.59 11.28 -2.38
CA VAL A 458 13.85 12.40 -3.27
C VAL A 458 13.87 11.90 -4.72
N GLY A 459 13.62 12.78 -5.68
CA GLY A 459 13.62 12.51 -7.12
C GLY A 459 13.26 13.77 -7.91
N ASP A 460 13.56 13.82 -9.20
CA ASP A 460 13.10 14.90 -10.08
C ASP A 460 11.71 14.55 -10.64
N PHE A 461 10.67 15.00 -9.94
CA PHE A 461 9.29 14.63 -10.27
C PHE A 461 8.63 15.58 -11.29
N ASP A 462 9.31 16.66 -11.70
CA ASP A 462 8.76 17.62 -12.68
C ASP A 462 9.70 18.04 -13.81
N ASP A 463 10.82 17.33 -13.99
CA ASP A 463 11.80 17.47 -15.09
C ASP A 463 12.43 18.87 -15.11
N ASP A 464 12.66 19.45 -13.93
CA ASP A 464 13.30 20.76 -13.79
C ASP A 464 14.80 20.67 -13.47
N GLY A 465 15.30 19.44 -13.29
CA GLY A 465 16.68 19.11 -12.98
C GLY A 465 17.03 19.21 -11.50
N GLN A 466 16.14 19.69 -10.62
CA GLN A 466 16.34 19.70 -9.17
C GLN A 466 15.65 18.50 -8.52
N MET A 467 16.31 17.92 -7.52
CA MET A 467 15.67 16.91 -6.68
C MET A 467 14.60 17.53 -5.78
N ASP A 468 13.38 17.02 -5.93
CA ASP A 468 12.24 17.30 -5.07
C ASP A 468 12.18 16.35 -3.88
N LEU A 469 11.33 16.65 -2.90
CA LEU A 469 11.15 15.83 -1.69
C LEU A 469 9.72 15.28 -1.54
N LEU A 470 9.61 13.96 -1.45
CA LEU A 470 8.38 13.26 -1.11
C LEU A 470 8.33 12.94 0.38
N THR A 471 7.21 13.24 1.03
CA THR A 471 7.05 13.19 2.49
C THR A 471 5.74 12.55 2.92
N ALA A 472 5.77 11.78 4.02
CA ALA A 472 4.56 11.35 4.73
C ALA A 472 4.22 12.30 5.88
N VAL A 473 2.92 12.54 6.12
CA VAL A 473 2.41 13.26 7.30
C VAL A 473 1.29 12.48 7.98
N GLU A 474 1.41 12.35 9.30
CA GLU A 474 0.46 11.61 10.14
C GLU A 474 -0.55 12.51 10.88
N HIS A 475 -0.50 13.85 10.71
CA HIS A 475 -1.28 14.81 11.52
C HIS A 475 -2.04 15.89 10.72
N ASN A 476 -3.20 16.30 11.24
CA ASN A 476 -4.18 17.28 10.71
C ASN A 476 -3.58 18.67 10.45
N LEU A 477 -2.91 18.87 9.32
CA LEU A 477 -2.43 20.18 8.88
C LEU A 477 -3.53 21.07 8.32
N PHE A 478 -4.58 20.44 7.83
CA PHE A 478 -5.86 21.04 7.43
C PHE A 478 -6.95 20.08 7.90
N GLU A 479 -8.20 20.52 7.98
CA GLU A 479 -9.37 19.71 8.42
C GLU A 479 -9.32 18.25 7.93
N GLY A 480 -8.76 17.32 8.73
CA GLY A 480 -8.81 15.88 8.47
C GLY A 480 -7.78 15.25 7.53
N THR A 481 -6.58 15.82 7.29
CA THR A 481 -5.61 15.22 6.32
C THR A 481 -4.43 14.49 7.00
N LYS A 482 -4.28 13.18 6.73
CA LYS A 482 -3.04 12.38 6.79
C LYS A 482 -2.63 12.07 5.34
N GLY A 483 -1.39 11.72 4.99
CA GLY A 483 -1.08 11.29 3.62
C GLY A 483 0.31 11.68 3.10
N LEU A 484 0.43 11.79 1.77
CA LEU A 484 1.67 12.11 1.06
C LEU A 484 1.68 13.56 0.59
N LEU A 485 2.86 14.17 0.68
CA LEU A 485 3.14 15.55 0.30
C LEU A 485 4.35 15.58 -0.61
N LEU A 486 4.24 16.36 -1.68
CA LEU A 486 5.35 16.67 -2.57
C LEU A 486 5.83 18.10 -2.28
N TRP A 487 7.13 18.25 -2.11
CA TRP A 487 7.81 19.51 -1.86
C TRP A 487 8.76 19.78 -3.02
N ARG A 488 8.61 20.92 -3.69
CA ARG A 488 9.36 21.24 -4.90
C ARG A 488 10.13 22.53 -4.79
N GLY A 489 11.33 22.56 -5.35
CA GLY A 489 12.12 23.78 -5.50
C GLY A 489 11.37 24.82 -6.32
N GLN A 490 11.61 26.11 -6.06
CA GLN A 490 11.15 27.17 -6.95
C GLN A 490 12.34 27.95 -7.48
N SER A 491 12.37 28.19 -8.80
CA SER A 491 13.39 29.01 -9.47
C SER A 491 13.54 30.44 -8.91
N THR A 492 12.56 30.94 -8.16
CA THR A 492 12.61 32.24 -7.48
C THR A 492 13.15 32.18 -6.05
N GLY A 493 13.54 30.99 -5.59
CA GLY A 493 13.84 30.65 -4.20
C GLY A 493 12.59 30.28 -3.40
N GLY A 494 12.72 29.32 -2.49
CA GLY A 494 11.64 28.77 -1.67
C GLY A 494 11.15 27.39 -2.13
N VAL A 495 10.11 26.88 -1.46
CA VAL A 495 9.57 25.53 -1.68
C VAL A 495 8.06 25.59 -1.90
N GLU A 496 7.59 24.99 -2.99
CA GLU A 496 6.16 24.73 -3.22
C GLU A 496 5.75 23.43 -2.54
N LYS A 497 4.59 23.42 -1.89
CA LYS A 497 4.05 22.24 -1.24
C LYS A 497 2.72 21.83 -1.86
N THR A 498 2.66 20.60 -2.34
CA THR A 498 1.44 19.97 -2.91
C THR A 498 1.00 18.79 -2.06
N VAL A 499 -0.29 18.73 -1.72
CA VAL A 499 -0.90 17.54 -1.09
C VAL A 499 -1.26 16.56 -2.18
N LEU A 500 -0.58 15.42 -2.21
CA LEU A 500 -0.82 14.36 -3.18
C LEU A 500 -1.99 13.47 -2.75
N TYR A 501 -2.00 13.11 -1.45
CA TYR A 501 -2.99 12.19 -0.89
C TYR A 501 -3.55 12.67 0.44
N ASP A 502 -4.82 12.32 0.68
CA ASP A 502 -5.55 12.57 1.94
C ASP A 502 -5.56 11.36 2.89
N ASP A 503 -6.31 11.46 4.00
CA ASP A 503 -6.23 10.55 5.16
C ASP A 503 -6.68 9.10 4.90
N ARG A 504 -7.08 8.83 3.67
CA ARG A 504 -7.59 7.55 3.21
C ARG A 504 -6.47 6.65 2.68
N LEU A 505 -5.38 7.21 2.16
CA LEU A 505 -4.26 6.42 1.66
C LEU A 505 -3.38 5.90 2.80
N PHE A 506 -3.08 4.61 2.77
CA PHE A 506 -2.19 3.89 3.65
C PHE A 506 -1.01 3.36 2.86
N VAL A 507 0.18 3.86 3.16
CA VAL A 507 1.46 3.35 2.62
C VAL A 507 1.95 2.22 3.55
N ARG A 508 2.13 1.00 3.03
CA ARG A 508 2.60 -0.19 3.80
C ARG A 508 4.10 -0.42 3.66
N SER A 509 4.66 -0.13 2.49
CA SER A 509 6.06 -0.35 2.20
C SER A 509 6.85 0.96 2.21
N ARG A 510 8.16 0.85 2.05
CA ARG A 510 8.96 1.97 1.56
C ARG A 510 8.42 2.44 0.22
N VAL A 511 8.43 3.76 -0.01
CA VAL A 511 8.23 4.34 -1.35
C VAL A 511 9.53 4.23 -2.13
N VAL A 512 9.45 3.73 -3.36
CA VAL A 512 10.57 3.68 -4.29
C VAL A 512 10.33 4.74 -5.34
N VAL A 513 11.40 5.44 -5.71
CA VAL A 513 11.40 6.50 -6.72
C VAL A 513 12.34 6.05 -7.83
N ARG A 514 11.85 6.07 -9.06
CA ARG A 514 12.57 5.68 -10.29
C ARG A 514 11.72 6.04 -11.49
N ASP A 515 12.32 6.41 -12.61
CA ASP A 515 11.64 6.47 -13.91
C ASP A 515 11.17 5.05 -14.34
N LEU A 516 9.89 4.74 -14.14
CA LEU A 516 9.30 3.42 -14.37
C LEU A 516 8.79 3.26 -15.81
N ASN A 517 8.53 4.37 -16.51
CA ASN A 517 8.00 4.38 -17.87
C ASN A 517 9.06 4.75 -18.94
N GLY A 518 10.27 5.13 -18.52
CA GLY A 518 11.39 5.49 -19.38
C GLY A 518 11.27 6.88 -20.03
N ASP A 519 10.49 7.80 -19.45
CA ASP A 519 10.27 9.15 -20.00
C ASP A 519 11.30 10.19 -19.54
N GLY A 520 12.20 9.81 -18.63
CA GLY A 520 13.24 10.65 -18.05
C GLY A 520 12.81 11.41 -16.80
N VAL A 521 11.55 11.27 -16.36
CA VAL A 521 11.04 11.87 -15.12
C VAL A 521 10.91 10.81 -14.05
N ASP A 522 11.26 11.14 -12.81
CA ASP A 522 11.12 10.18 -11.73
C ASP A 522 9.64 9.90 -11.44
N ASP A 523 9.30 8.62 -11.40
CA ASP A 523 8.02 8.11 -10.91
C ASP A 523 8.16 7.62 -9.47
N TRP A 524 7.06 7.22 -8.85
CA TRP A 524 7.15 6.46 -7.61
C TRP A 524 6.16 5.31 -7.49
N THR A 525 6.59 4.31 -6.74
CA THR A 525 5.77 3.14 -6.45
C THR A 525 5.88 2.72 -4.99
N PHE A 526 4.79 2.18 -4.47
CA PHE A 526 4.74 1.61 -3.13
C PHE A 526 3.64 0.54 -3.04
N VAL A 527 3.82 -0.39 -2.11
CA VAL A 527 2.70 -1.20 -1.64
C VAL A 527 1.88 -0.36 -0.68
N GLY A 528 0.61 -0.19 -1.01
CA GLY A 528 -0.30 0.61 -0.22
C GLY A 528 -1.74 0.29 -0.54
N GLY A 529 -2.63 1.16 -0.13
CA GLY A 529 -4.06 0.93 -0.26
C GLY A 529 -4.84 1.98 0.49
N ASP A 530 -6.13 2.04 0.25
CA ASP A 530 -7.03 2.83 1.07
C ASP A 530 -8.10 1.96 1.70
N ARG A 531 -8.92 2.58 2.55
CA ARG A 531 -9.99 1.91 3.31
C ARG A 531 -11.06 1.26 2.43
N ALA A 532 -11.17 1.65 1.15
CA ALA A 532 -12.12 1.08 0.19
C ALA A 532 -11.46 0.05 -0.73
N SER A 533 -10.22 0.31 -1.16
CA SER A 533 -9.61 -0.36 -2.30
C SER A 533 -8.82 -1.62 -1.96
N GLY A 534 -8.54 -1.87 -0.67
CA GLY A 534 -7.69 -2.98 -0.22
C GLY A 534 -6.19 -2.68 -0.41
N LEU A 535 -5.32 -3.68 -0.39
CA LEU A 535 -3.88 -3.49 -0.61
C LEU A 535 -3.47 -3.89 -2.03
N GLY A 536 -2.54 -3.15 -2.61
CA GLY A 536 -1.97 -3.40 -3.93
C GLY A 536 -0.69 -2.61 -4.14
N VAL A 537 -0.13 -2.68 -5.34
CA VAL A 537 0.96 -1.81 -5.76
C VAL A 537 0.36 -0.55 -6.37
N PHE A 538 0.79 0.60 -5.88
CA PHE A 538 0.49 1.91 -6.43
C PHE A 538 1.69 2.34 -7.26
N VAL A 539 1.43 2.84 -8.46
CA VAL A 539 2.43 3.44 -9.34
C VAL A 539 1.92 4.83 -9.70
N GLU A 540 2.80 5.81 -9.64
CA GLU A 540 2.48 7.21 -9.77
C GLU A 540 3.45 7.87 -10.70
N TRP A 541 2.91 8.51 -11.73
CA TRP A 541 3.69 9.03 -12.84
C TRP A 541 4.12 10.48 -12.56
N GLY A 542 5.42 10.74 -12.75
CA GLY A 542 6.03 12.05 -12.68
C GLY A 542 5.56 13.01 -13.80
N GLY A 543 6.07 14.24 -13.80
CA GLY A 543 5.92 15.19 -14.91
C GLY A 543 4.59 15.99 -14.94
N GLY A 544 3.63 15.65 -14.07
CA GLY A 544 2.40 16.41 -13.89
C GLY A 544 2.51 17.48 -12.79
N ALA A 545 1.85 18.63 -12.95
CA ALA A 545 1.70 19.60 -11.84
C ALA A 545 0.93 19.04 -10.62
N ASN A 546 0.29 17.87 -10.78
CA ASN A 546 -0.32 17.09 -9.71
C ASN A 546 -0.25 15.59 -10.07
N PRO A 547 0.88 14.94 -9.81
CA PRO A 547 1.18 13.57 -10.26
C PRO A 547 0.20 12.53 -9.71
N ALA A 548 -0.44 12.78 -8.57
CA ALA A 548 -1.46 11.91 -7.96
C ALA A 548 -2.78 11.74 -8.75
N LYS A 549 -2.85 12.20 -10.00
CA LYS A 549 -4.04 12.06 -10.87
C LYS A 549 -3.94 10.90 -11.85
N GLU A 550 -2.73 10.38 -12.09
CA GLU A 550 -2.50 9.32 -13.08
C GLU A 550 -2.11 7.99 -12.41
N VAL A 551 -2.44 7.82 -11.14
CA VAL A 551 -2.18 6.62 -10.34
C VAL A 551 -2.59 5.33 -11.06
N GLU A 552 -1.63 4.44 -11.32
CA GLU A 552 -1.88 3.05 -11.68
C GLU A 552 -1.89 2.18 -10.43
N ARG A 553 -2.75 1.15 -10.44
CA ARG A 553 -2.88 0.25 -9.31
C ARG A 553 -3.00 -1.20 -9.73
N HIS A 554 -2.14 -2.03 -9.16
CA HIS A 554 -2.08 -3.45 -9.50
C HIS A 554 -2.47 -4.33 -8.32
N ARG A 555 -3.40 -5.25 -8.61
CA ARG A 555 -3.86 -6.26 -7.66
C ARG A 555 -2.78 -7.30 -7.44
N LEU A 556 -2.65 -7.74 -6.20
CA LEU A 556 -1.77 -8.85 -5.80
C LEU A 556 -2.59 -10.08 -5.38
N ALA A 557 -2.01 -11.27 -5.53
CA ALA A 557 -2.61 -12.52 -5.04
C ALA A 557 -2.63 -12.64 -3.50
N GLY A 558 -2.05 -11.68 -2.77
CA GLY A 558 -1.98 -11.63 -1.30
C GLY A 558 -1.50 -10.27 -0.79
N GLU A 559 -0.85 -10.20 0.38
CA GLU A 559 -0.36 -8.94 0.95
C GLU A 559 1.07 -8.63 0.50
N GLY A 560 1.22 -7.59 -0.33
CA GLY A 560 2.53 -7.01 -0.60
C GLY A 560 3.13 -6.35 0.65
N SER A 561 4.44 -6.41 0.80
CA SER A 561 5.16 -5.74 1.91
C SER A 561 6.28 -4.81 1.45
N GLN A 562 6.85 -5.07 0.28
CA GLN A 562 7.83 -4.23 -0.38
C GLN A 562 7.65 -4.41 -1.89
N VAL A 563 7.99 -3.38 -2.67
CA VAL A 563 8.10 -3.41 -4.12
C VAL A 563 9.52 -2.99 -4.49
N LEU A 564 10.11 -3.66 -5.48
CA LEU A 564 11.42 -3.38 -6.04
C LEU A 564 11.28 -3.27 -7.57
N PRO A 565 11.64 -2.13 -8.17
CA PRO A 565 11.69 -2.00 -9.61
C PRO A 565 13.01 -2.51 -10.20
N GLY A 566 12.95 -3.19 -11.33
CA GLY A 566 14.10 -3.70 -12.07
C GLY A 566 13.65 -4.44 -13.33
N ASP A 567 14.42 -4.38 -14.40
CA ASP A 567 14.19 -5.21 -15.59
C ASP A 567 14.56 -6.66 -15.25
N VAL A 568 13.55 -7.50 -14.99
CA VAL A 568 13.79 -8.89 -14.57
C VAL A 568 13.56 -9.87 -15.70
N ASP A 569 13.17 -9.44 -16.89
CA ASP A 569 13.07 -10.32 -18.05
C ASP A 569 13.91 -9.91 -19.26
N GLY A 570 14.77 -8.91 -19.06
CA GLY A 570 15.78 -8.45 -20.00
C GLY A 570 15.19 -7.77 -21.23
N ASP A 571 13.95 -7.29 -21.15
CA ASP A 571 13.26 -6.65 -22.28
C ASP A 571 13.55 -5.15 -22.41
N GLY A 572 14.23 -4.58 -21.41
CA GLY A 572 14.64 -3.18 -21.32
C GLY A 572 13.64 -2.30 -20.57
N ASP A 573 12.48 -2.81 -20.18
CA ASP A 573 11.50 -2.10 -19.38
C ASP A 573 11.67 -2.44 -17.89
N LEU A 574 11.41 -1.48 -17.00
CA LEU A 574 11.42 -1.79 -15.58
C LEU A 574 10.15 -2.56 -15.18
N ASP A 575 10.34 -3.75 -14.61
CA ASP A 575 9.29 -4.54 -13.98
C ASP A 575 9.18 -4.22 -12.49
N LEU A 576 8.15 -4.78 -11.83
CA LEU A 576 7.96 -4.69 -10.39
C LEU A 576 7.98 -6.07 -9.73
N VAL A 577 8.95 -6.28 -8.83
CA VAL A 577 9.03 -7.43 -7.94
C VAL A 577 8.47 -7.07 -6.56
N VAL A 578 7.41 -7.74 -6.15
CA VAL A 578 6.64 -7.42 -4.94
C VAL A 578 6.72 -8.55 -3.94
N PHE A 579 7.28 -8.27 -2.77
CA PHE A 579 7.40 -9.26 -1.70
C PHE A 579 6.04 -9.56 -1.12
N ASN A 580 5.73 -10.85 -0.96
CA ASN A 580 4.48 -11.26 -0.34
C ASN A 580 4.70 -11.80 1.08
N ARG A 581 4.29 -11.01 2.07
CA ARG A 581 4.46 -11.36 3.48
C ARG A 581 3.57 -12.53 3.91
N ILE A 582 2.35 -12.62 3.38
CA ILE A 582 1.36 -13.61 3.82
C ILE A 582 1.59 -14.97 3.14
N LEU A 583 1.88 -14.95 1.85
CA LEU A 583 2.03 -16.13 1.00
C LEU A 583 3.49 -16.63 0.97
N GLY A 584 4.45 -15.82 1.42
CA GLY A 584 5.87 -16.03 1.14
C GLY A 584 6.19 -15.71 -0.32
N GLY A 585 7.46 -15.63 -0.70
CA GLY A 585 7.86 -15.41 -2.09
C GLY A 585 7.60 -14.00 -2.63
N VAL A 586 7.53 -13.90 -3.95
CA VAL A 586 7.39 -12.63 -4.67
C VAL A 586 6.33 -12.72 -5.76
N GLN A 587 5.78 -11.57 -6.13
CA GLN A 587 4.92 -11.39 -7.30
C GLN A 587 5.65 -10.50 -8.30
N VAL A 588 5.75 -10.93 -9.54
CA VAL A 588 6.36 -10.17 -10.62
C VAL A 588 5.25 -9.58 -11.47
N LEU A 589 5.25 -8.26 -11.62
CA LEU A 589 4.42 -7.55 -12.57
C LEU A 589 5.31 -7.05 -13.69
N LYS A 590 5.18 -7.69 -14.84
CA LYS A 590 5.99 -7.38 -16.01
C LYS A 590 5.46 -6.16 -16.74
N SER A 591 6.34 -5.26 -17.11
CA SER A 591 6.04 -4.12 -17.96
C SER A 591 5.91 -4.54 -19.42
N SER A 592 5.50 -3.61 -20.26
CA SER A 592 5.41 -3.82 -21.72
C SER A 592 5.55 -2.51 -22.49
N VAL A 593 6.25 -1.54 -21.90
CA VAL A 593 6.54 -0.22 -22.49
C VAL A 593 7.22 -0.40 -23.87
N GLY A 594 8.19 -1.31 -23.99
CA GLY A 594 8.94 -1.66 -25.18
C GLY A 594 8.16 -2.49 -26.22
N GLU A 595 7.15 -3.27 -25.81
CA GLU A 595 6.19 -3.90 -26.75
C GLU A 595 5.15 -2.90 -27.28
N GLN A 596 4.89 -1.81 -26.55
CA GLN A 596 4.12 -0.69 -27.07
C GLN A 596 4.96 0.15 -28.03
N ARG A 597 4.96 -0.25 -29.31
CA ARG A 597 5.38 0.60 -30.43
C ARG A 597 4.79 2.00 -30.28
N THR A 598 5.63 2.98 -29.95
CA THR A 598 5.46 4.43 -30.12
C THR A 598 4.05 4.83 -30.55
N ALA A 599 3.15 4.90 -29.60
CA ALA A 599 2.20 5.98 -29.65
C ALA A 599 2.94 7.15 -29.00
N VAL A 600 3.47 8.07 -29.81
CA VAL A 600 3.62 9.44 -29.32
C VAL A 600 2.21 9.91 -29.00
N LEU A 601 1.81 9.67 -27.76
CA LEU A 601 0.83 10.46 -27.08
C LEU A 601 1.65 11.25 -26.06
N THR A 602 2.28 12.33 -26.51
CA THR A 602 2.16 13.53 -25.68
C THR A 602 0.65 13.68 -25.42
N PRO A 603 0.15 13.55 -24.18
CA PRO A 603 -1.06 14.26 -23.86
C PRO A 603 -0.62 15.72 -23.85
N GLU A 604 -0.57 16.34 -25.03
CA GLU A 604 -1.02 17.72 -25.09
C GLU A 604 -2.41 17.63 -24.47
N VAL A 605 -2.54 17.98 -23.18
CA VAL A 605 -3.83 18.13 -22.52
C VAL A 605 -4.64 18.90 -23.53
N ALA A 606 -5.57 18.22 -24.20
CA ALA A 606 -6.21 18.78 -25.36
C ALA A 606 -7.06 19.92 -24.80
N ARG A 607 -6.45 21.11 -24.77
CA ARG A 607 -7.13 22.34 -24.42
C ARG A 607 -8.31 22.33 -25.38
N PRO A 608 -9.55 22.37 -24.86
CA PRO A 608 -10.71 22.35 -25.72
C PRO A 608 -10.47 23.39 -26.82
N ALA A 609 -10.47 23.00 -28.09
CA ALA A 609 -10.10 23.96 -29.16
C ALA A 609 -11.03 25.19 -29.15
N GLN A 610 -12.20 25.05 -28.52
CA GLN A 610 -13.22 26.08 -28.34
C GLN A 610 -13.94 25.86 -27.00
N HIS A 611 -14.48 26.92 -26.42
CA HIS A 611 -15.41 26.79 -25.29
C HIS A 611 -16.64 25.99 -25.73
N ARG A 612 -17.06 25.01 -24.92
CA ARG A 612 -18.18 24.12 -25.24
C ARG A 612 -19.03 23.82 -24.01
N LEU A 613 -20.33 24.07 -24.10
CA LEU A 613 -21.29 23.63 -23.10
C LEU A 613 -21.71 22.17 -23.37
N GLY A 614 -21.41 21.26 -22.46
CA GLY A 614 -21.73 19.83 -22.58
C GLY A 614 -23.20 19.53 -22.37
N ASP A 615 -23.64 18.34 -22.82
CA ASP A 615 -24.98 17.86 -22.47
C ASP A 615 -25.02 17.46 -21.00
N SER A 616 -26.10 17.87 -20.33
CA SER A 616 -26.28 17.60 -18.92
C SER A 616 -26.58 16.12 -18.67
N TYR A 617 -26.01 15.51 -17.64
CA TYR A 617 -26.27 14.10 -17.29
C TYR A 617 -26.47 13.88 -15.78
N PRO A 618 -27.32 12.91 -15.38
CA PRO A 618 -28.28 12.20 -16.25
C PRO A 618 -29.32 13.18 -16.83
N ASN A 619 -29.89 12.90 -18.00
CA ASN A 619 -31.00 13.70 -18.56
C ASN A 619 -31.96 12.77 -19.32
N PRO A 620 -33.18 12.53 -18.78
CA PRO A 620 -33.80 13.18 -17.62
C PRO A 620 -33.11 12.92 -16.26
N PHE A 621 -33.29 13.82 -15.28
CA PHE A 621 -32.63 13.78 -13.97
C PHE A 621 -33.59 13.76 -12.77
N ASN A 622 -33.15 13.15 -11.66
CA ASN A 622 -33.81 13.18 -10.35
C ASN A 622 -32.81 12.84 -9.22
N PRO A 623 -32.58 13.68 -8.18
CA PRO A 623 -33.01 15.07 -8.03
C PRO A 623 -32.02 16.07 -8.64
N ALA A 624 -30.80 15.65 -9.02
CA ALA A 624 -29.73 16.53 -9.46
C ALA A 624 -29.17 16.15 -10.85
N VAL A 625 -28.59 17.14 -11.54
CA VAL A 625 -27.95 16.98 -12.85
C VAL A 625 -26.59 17.67 -12.89
N VAL A 626 -25.63 17.03 -13.55
CA VAL A 626 -24.31 17.59 -13.86
C VAL A 626 -24.34 18.29 -15.21
N ILE A 627 -23.79 19.50 -15.28
CA ILE A 627 -23.67 20.35 -16.46
C ILE A 627 -22.17 20.49 -16.75
N PRO A 628 -21.63 19.81 -17.78
CA PRO A 628 -20.23 19.95 -18.17
C PRO A 628 -19.99 21.26 -18.92
N LEU A 629 -18.86 21.91 -18.67
CA LEU A 629 -18.40 23.09 -19.38
C LEU A 629 -16.92 22.93 -19.72
N GLU A 630 -16.56 23.09 -20.99
CA GLU A 630 -15.18 23.09 -21.44
C GLU A 630 -14.76 24.52 -21.80
N LEU A 631 -13.59 24.94 -21.32
CA LEU A 631 -13.00 26.24 -21.61
C LEU A 631 -11.66 26.09 -22.34
N ALA A 632 -11.54 26.71 -23.50
CA ALA A 632 -10.30 26.69 -24.31
C ALA A 632 -9.15 27.48 -23.69
N THR A 633 -9.51 28.57 -23.01
CA THR A 633 -8.61 29.54 -22.38
C THR A 633 -9.22 29.97 -21.04
N ASP A 634 -8.40 30.52 -20.16
CA ASP A 634 -8.85 31.15 -18.93
C ASP A 634 -9.87 32.26 -19.26
N ALA A 635 -10.95 32.32 -18.50
CA ALA A 635 -12.01 33.30 -18.66
C ALA A 635 -12.21 34.06 -17.35
N ALA A 636 -12.06 35.38 -17.41
CA ALA A 636 -12.19 36.25 -16.24
C ALA A 636 -13.64 36.35 -15.73
N GLU A 637 -14.63 36.13 -16.62
CA GLU A 637 -16.05 36.17 -16.28
C GLU A 637 -16.81 35.04 -16.96
N VAL A 638 -17.15 34.00 -16.18
CA VAL A 638 -18.04 32.92 -16.59
C VAL A 638 -19.32 32.97 -15.77
N SER A 639 -20.47 32.89 -16.44
CA SER A 639 -21.77 32.81 -15.77
C SER A 639 -22.61 31.64 -16.29
N LEU A 640 -22.94 30.69 -15.41
CA LEU A 640 -23.85 29.58 -15.69
C LEU A 640 -25.18 29.78 -14.97
N ARG A 641 -26.27 29.83 -15.74
CA ARG A 641 -27.64 30.12 -15.26
C ARG A 641 -28.62 29.07 -15.78
N VAL A 642 -29.62 28.74 -14.96
CA VAL A 642 -30.75 27.88 -15.32
C VAL A 642 -32.01 28.73 -15.45
N TYR A 643 -32.83 28.45 -16.45
CA TYR A 643 -34.08 29.13 -16.80
C TYR A 643 -35.21 28.12 -16.98
N ASP A 644 -36.44 28.58 -16.75
CA ASP A 644 -37.63 27.84 -17.17
C ASP A 644 -37.96 28.05 -18.67
N VAL A 645 -38.96 27.34 -19.18
CA VAL A 645 -39.41 27.45 -20.58
C VAL A 645 -39.95 28.83 -20.96
N LEU A 646 -40.24 29.71 -20.00
CA LEU A 646 -40.66 31.09 -20.23
C LEU A 646 -39.46 32.06 -20.24
N GLY A 647 -38.23 31.55 -20.10
CA GLY A 647 -37.01 32.34 -20.04
C GLY A 647 -36.79 33.05 -18.71
N ARG A 648 -37.51 32.67 -17.65
CA ARG A 648 -37.32 33.24 -16.30
C ARG A 648 -36.16 32.52 -15.62
N ARG A 649 -35.22 33.27 -15.05
CA ARG A 649 -34.07 32.69 -14.32
C ARG A 649 -34.56 31.95 -13.09
N VAL A 650 -34.18 30.68 -13.01
CA VAL A 650 -34.51 29.75 -11.93
C VAL A 650 -33.39 29.71 -10.90
N ARG A 651 -32.14 29.63 -11.35
CA ARG A 651 -30.95 29.52 -10.50
C ARG A 651 -29.72 30.09 -11.20
N GLN A 652 -28.85 30.74 -10.46
CA GLN A 652 -27.47 30.97 -10.87
C GLN A 652 -26.58 29.89 -10.26
N VAL A 653 -25.95 29.08 -11.10
CA VAL A 653 -25.15 27.92 -10.70
C VAL A 653 -23.71 28.32 -10.47
N TRP A 654 -23.18 29.22 -11.30
CA TRP A 654 -21.82 29.78 -11.16
C TRP A 654 -21.76 31.22 -11.64
N GLN A 655 -20.94 32.04 -10.99
CA GLN A 655 -20.49 33.36 -11.48
C GLN A 655 -19.09 33.66 -10.94
N GLY A 656 -18.13 33.87 -11.83
CA GLY A 656 -16.75 34.20 -11.47
C GLY A 656 -15.73 33.76 -12.52
N PRO A 657 -14.44 33.97 -12.25
CA PRO A 657 -13.37 33.51 -13.13
C PRO A 657 -13.25 31.98 -13.12
N LEU A 658 -12.84 31.40 -14.24
CA LEU A 658 -12.52 29.97 -14.38
C LEU A 658 -11.30 29.80 -15.29
N GLY A 659 -10.39 28.91 -14.92
CA GLY A 659 -9.25 28.53 -15.77
C GLY A 659 -9.67 27.70 -16.99
N ALA A 660 -8.79 27.59 -17.98
CA ALA A 660 -8.94 26.68 -19.10
C ALA A 660 -9.07 25.23 -18.62
N GLY A 661 -9.79 24.40 -19.38
CA GLY A 661 -10.02 22.99 -19.05
C GLY A 661 -11.50 22.63 -18.90
N THR A 662 -11.76 21.42 -18.40
CA THR A 662 -13.11 20.88 -18.24
C THR A 662 -13.61 21.07 -16.81
N HIS A 663 -14.79 21.68 -16.70
CA HIS A 663 -15.49 22.00 -15.46
C HIS A 663 -16.81 21.24 -15.40
N ARG A 664 -17.27 20.90 -14.19
CA ARG A 664 -18.56 20.23 -13.96
C ARG A 664 -19.34 20.98 -12.90
N PHE A 665 -20.56 21.40 -13.24
CA PHE A 665 -21.46 22.11 -12.32
C PHE A 665 -22.69 21.30 -12.01
N THR A 666 -23.07 21.20 -10.74
CA THR A 666 -24.27 20.46 -10.34
C THR A 666 -25.43 21.41 -10.08
N TRP A 667 -26.60 21.11 -10.67
CA TRP A 667 -27.88 21.72 -10.30
C TRP A 667 -28.79 20.68 -9.65
N ASP A 668 -29.22 20.98 -8.42
CA ASP A 668 -30.00 20.12 -7.54
C ASP A 668 -31.53 20.21 -7.74
N GLY A 669 -31.97 20.79 -8.86
CA GLY A 669 -33.40 20.99 -9.13
C GLY A 669 -34.07 22.02 -8.22
N ARG A 670 -33.33 22.91 -7.56
CA ARG A 670 -33.88 24.00 -6.72
C ARG A 670 -33.73 25.38 -7.37
N ASN A 671 -34.63 26.29 -7.03
CA ASN A 671 -34.56 27.68 -7.45
C ASN A 671 -33.64 28.52 -6.53
N GLU A 672 -33.51 29.82 -6.80
CA GLU A 672 -32.72 30.76 -5.97
C GLU A 672 -33.15 30.80 -4.49
N GLN A 673 -34.42 30.48 -4.18
CA GLN A 673 -34.95 30.44 -2.82
C GLN A 673 -34.77 29.07 -2.14
N GLY A 674 -34.05 28.14 -2.77
CA GLY A 674 -33.85 26.78 -2.25
C GLY A 674 -35.08 25.88 -2.34
N LYS A 675 -36.14 26.33 -3.04
CA LYS A 675 -37.36 25.55 -3.25
C LYS A 675 -37.22 24.67 -4.49
N GLU A 676 -37.64 23.42 -4.37
CA GLU A 676 -37.68 22.47 -5.48
C GLU A 676 -38.56 22.99 -6.62
N VAL A 677 -38.08 22.80 -7.85
CA VAL A 677 -38.81 23.17 -9.06
C VAL A 677 -39.65 22.00 -9.57
N ALA A 678 -40.74 22.30 -10.27
CA ALA A 678 -41.63 21.29 -10.81
C ALA A 678 -40.92 20.38 -11.82
N ALA A 679 -41.42 19.15 -12.02
CA ALA A 679 -41.01 18.33 -13.15
C ALA A 679 -41.27 19.06 -14.47
N GLY A 680 -40.33 18.98 -15.41
CA GLY A 680 -40.43 19.71 -16.68
C GLY A 680 -39.09 19.98 -17.34
N VAL A 681 -39.16 20.70 -18.46
CA VAL A 681 -37.97 21.09 -19.24
C VAL A 681 -37.40 22.40 -18.70
N TYR A 682 -36.09 22.45 -18.53
CA TYR A 682 -35.33 23.61 -18.14
C TYR A 682 -34.23 23.88 -19.15
N LEU A 683 -33.81 25.14 -19.26
CA LEU A 683 -32.69 25.56 -20.10
C LEU A 683 -31.54 25.98 -19.19
N TYR A 684 -30.33 25.48 -19.43
CA TYR A 684 -29.13 26.02 -18.81
C TYR A 684 -28.30 26.74 -19.88
N GLN A 685 -27.71 27.86 -19.48
CA GLN A 685 -27.01 28.78 -20.36
C GLN A 685 -25.71 29.20 -19.71
N VAL A 686 -24.63 29.12 -20.47
CA VAL A 686 -23.33 29.67 -20.09
C VAL A 686 -23.04 30.92 -20.91
N GLU A 687 -22.42 31.89 -20.26
CA GLU A 687 -21.84 33.08 -20.87
C GLU A 687 -20.35 33.12 -20.54
N VAL A 688 -19.50 33.10 -21.57
CA VAL A 688 -18.03 33.16 -21.48
C VAL A 688 -17.54 34.19 -22.48
N ASP A 689 -16.84 35.23 -22.02
CA ASP A 689 -16.26 36.29 -22.87
C ASP A 689 -17.25 36.90 -23.90
N GLY A 690 -18.51 37.06 -23.49
CA GLY A 690 -19.60 37.60 -24.33
C GLY A 690 -20.22 36.62 -25.33
N ARG A 691 -19.79 35.36 -25.36
CA ARG A 691 -20.46 34.27 -26.10
C ARG A 691 -21.44 33.55 -25.21
N VAL A 692 -22.64 33.32 -25.74
CA VAL A 692 -23.74 32.68 -25.02
C VAL A 692 -24.08 31.35 -25.69
N GLU A 693 -24.03 30.26 -24.93
CA GLU A 693 -24.50 28.93 -25.35
C GLU A 693 -25.57 28.45 -24.38
N ALA A 694 -26.62 27.81 -24.89
CA ALA A 694 -27.71 27.27 -24.07
C ALA A 694 -28.15 25.88 -24.55
N LYS A 695 -28.46 25.02 -23.57
CA LYS A 695 -28.93 23.66 -23.78
C LYS A 695 -30.09 23.34 -22.85
N LYS A 696 -30.77 22.22 -23.08
CA LYS A 696 -31.96 21.81 -22.32
C LYS A 696 -31.69 20.60 -21.44
N THR A 697 -32.40 20.52 -20.32
CA THR A 697 -32.44 19.37 -19.42
C THR A 697 -33.86 19.11 -18.94
N THR A 698 -34.15 17.88 -18.48
CA THR A 698 -35.51 17.45 -18.09
C THR A 698 -35.51 16.95 -16.64
N LYS A 699 -36.22 17.64 -15.75
CA LYS A 699 -36.43 17.20 -14.36
C LYS A 699 -37.60 16.23 -14.28
N LEU A 700 -37.40 15.08 -13.63
CA LEU A 700 -38.45 14.11 -13.30
C LEU A 700 -39.19 14.48 -11.99
N PRO A 701 -40.38 13.91 -11.75
CA PRO A 701 -41.18 14.15 -10.54
C PRO A 701 -40.48 13.83 -9.23
#